data_AF-A0A8T0ZF70-F1
#
_entry.id   AF-A0A8T0ZF70-F1
#
_cell.length_a   1.000
_cell.length_b   1.000
_cell.length_c   1.000
_cell.angle_alpha   90.00
_cell.angle_beta   90.00
_cell.angle_gamma   90.00
#
_symmetry.space_group_name_H-M   'P 1'
#
loop_
_entity.id
_entity.type
_entity.pdbx_description
1 polymer ?
#
loop_
_entity_poly.entity_id
_entity_poly.type
_entity_poly.pdbx_seq_one_letter_code
_entity_poly.pdbx_strand_id
1 'polypeptide(L)'
;MNLYQFFIIVAFYLHRVLPTAGAKTSVVVYKDDKCKAPAQYVSITSSLTCTPQANHYDPVCVKGAAGYTVSDCINYNRGGWDDVGVVRDTLEGVSYLGVEKYMAGRGGQGDYMTSAKMYRLDENCYSNAEGTASHRLTLDRSATITTYSDATCTNVKSTSMIRMEVIGVSQAWASMDDMTAFFGGVPPNFTVVGVYDDSTCSNAPTQITFSQGFKCVAPPDVTCRSDGGSHFAIPGCVSSFTDYSAALFGAKSPYLIVEEYSNPWCRLAENVTTYSADGSCHTNAGGTTSFRASINVADSTATITMYSDSECTFVTSDTNLDGQALSSSPCMLYQCESRYNCGRRYSVGGLGGPSSQGKKTAVVAYEDSSCLSTATSVTLKSSLTCTPQANHYDPVCVKGAAGYTVSDCINYNRGGWDDVGVVRDTLEGVSYLGVEKYMAGRGGQGDYMTSAKMYRLDENCYSNAEGTASHRLTLDRSATITTYSDATCTNVKSTSMIRMEVIGVSQAWASMDDMTAFFGGVPPNFTVVGVYDDSTCSNAPTQITFSQGFKCVAPPDVTCRSDGGSHFAIPGCVSSFTDYSAALFGAKSPYLIVEEYSNPWCRLAENVTTYSADGSCHTNAGGTTSFRASINVADSTATITMYSDSECTFVTSDTNLDGQALSSSPCMLYQCESRYNCGRRYSVGGLGGSSSQGKKSVVVVYEDSYCAISPIQLTFTTPMQCIPPTAARCETLFGGPNAVYETRECVDNLDKFVDSKFQSTAYLIVENYANGTSCQILNSGTIYAADGKCHLNATDGTYFTIIQEMDGSIAVASYPTSSCKESEAVNFIVDSWYVNTDRCFGDRIFRTSKMAIATTISIPATSTPIPQTTSPSVTEIEARLNTMFPAWLWDPIPPRIFESDGYHRGHHSHSPGHRHFP
;
A
#
# COMPACT_ATOMS: atom_id res chain seq x y z
N MET A 1 -15.85 -9.89 38.20
CA MET A 1 -15.49 -9.57 36.80
C MET A 1 -16.49 -8.54 36.30
N ASN A 2 -16.04 -7.34 35.91
CA ASN A 2 -16.92 -6.20 35.71
C ASN A 2 -17.44 -6.12 34.26
N LEU A 3 -18.65 -5.61 34.04
CA LEU A 3 -19.35 -5.58 32.74
C LEU A 3 -18.49 -4.93 31.61
N TYR A 4 -17.62 -4.00 31.98
CA TYR A 4 -16.66 -3.34 31.08
C TYR A 4 -15.59 -4.29 30.51
N GLN A 5 -15.15 -5.30 31.28
CA GLN A 5 -14.23 -6.33 30.81
C GLN A 5 -14.92 -7.33 29.87
N PHE A 6 -16.23 -7.55 30.01
CA PHE A 6 -17.00 -8.39 29.10
C PHE A 6 -17.25 -7.68 27.76
N PHE A 7 -17.52 -6.37 27.75
CA PHE A 7 -17.66 -5.58 26.53
C PHE A 7 -16.35 -5.40 25.75
N ILE A 8 -15.20 -5.31 26.41
CA ILE A 8 -13.89 -5.24 25.73
C ILE A 8 -13.55 -6.60 25.07
N ILE A 9 -13.84 -7.73 25.74
CA ILE A 9 -13.60 -9.06 25.17
C ILE A 9 -14.57 -9.36 24.01
N VAL A 10 -15.82 -8.90 24.08
CA VAL A 10 -16.81 -9.05 22.99
C VAL A 10 -16.57 -8.05 21.83
N ALA A 11 -16.04 -6.86 22.09
CA ALA A 11 -15.66 -5.89 21.05
C ALA A 11 -14.41 -6.32 20.26
N PHE A 12 -13.46 -7.03 20.90
CA PHE A 12 -12.36 -7.70 20.20
C PHE A 12 -12.84 -8.93 19.38
N TYR A 13 -13.91 -9.61 19.81
CA TYR A 13 -14.49 -10.75 19.10
C TYR A 13 -15.34 -10.36 17.86
N LEU A 14 -16.04 -9.20 17.90
CA LEU A 14 -16.95 -8.78 16.83
C LEU A 14 -16.30 -7.98 15.68
N HIS A 15 -15.02 -7.61 15.78
CA HIS A 15 -14.26 -7.04 14.65
C HIS A 15 -13.85 -8.09 13.60
N ARG A 16 -14.09 -9.39 13.83
CA ARG A 16 -13.65 -10.50 12.96
C ARG A 16 -14.76 -11.30 12.26
N VAL A 17 -16.02 -10.84 12.29
CA VAL A 17 -17.17 -11.62 11.77
C VAL A 17 -17.89 -10.96 10.57
N LEU A 18 -17.38 -9.84 10.04
CA LEU A 18 -17.94 -9.24 8.80
C LEU A 18 -17.17 -9.76 7.57
N PRO A 19 -17.85 -10.13 6.47
CA PRO A 19 -17.17 -10.37 5.19
C PRO A 19 -16.57 -9.04 4.72
N THR A 20 -15.26 -8.87 4.90
CA THR A 20 -14.54 -7.75 4.30
C THR A 20 -14.58 -7.91 2.78
N ALA A 21 -14.98 -6.86 2.06
CA ALA A 21 -14.77 -6.80 0.62
C ALA A 21 -13.32 -7.18 0.31
N GLY A 22 -13.10 -8.22 -0.50
CA GLY A 22 -11.78 -8.77 -0.80
C GLY A 22 -11.34 -10.01 0.02
N ALA A 23 -12.12 -10.49 0.99
CA ALA A 23 -11.82 -11.73 1.71
C ALA A 23 -11.84 -12.96 0.78
N LYS A 24 -10.80 -13.79 0.86
CA LYS A 24 -10.69 -15.04 0.10
C LYS A 24 -10.92 -16.23 1.03
N THR A 25 -11.53 -17.29 0.52
CA THR A 25 -11.66 -18.53 1.27
C THR A 25 -10.34 -19.27 1.23
N SER A 26 -9.78 -19.54 2.41
CA SER A 26 -8.69 -20.50 2.57
C SER A 26 -9.27 -21.89 2.83
N VAL A 27 -8.66 -22.90 2.24
CA VAL A 27 -8.92 -24.31 2.50
C VAL A 27 -7.59 -24.99 2.76
N VAL A 28 -7.39 -25.40 4.00
CA VAL A 28 -6.19 -26.09 4.48
C VAL A 28 -6.51 -27.57 4.62
N VAL A 29 -5.66 -28.43 4.06
CA VAL A 29 -5.85 -29.88 4.10
C VAL A 29 -4.82 -30.54 4.99
N TYR A 30 -5.29 -31.35 5.95
CA TYR A 30 -4.50 -32.08 6.93
C TYR A 30 -4.69 -33.59 6.78
N LYS A 31 -3.69 -34.34 7.25
CA LYS A 31 -3.73 -35.80 7.29
C LYS A 31 -4.51 -36.33 8.51
N ASP A 32 -4.50 -35.61 9.61
CA ASP A 32 -5.09 -36.03 10.89
C ASP A 32 -6.19 -35.09 11.37
N ASP A 33 -6.95 -35.59 12.35
CA ASP A 33 -8.10 -34.95 12.97
C ASP A 33 -7.74 -33.81 13.93
N LYS A 34 -6.45 -33.55 14.14
CA LYS A 34 -5.97 -32.51 15.04
C LYS A 34 -5.72 -31.18 14.32
N CYS A 35 -5.71 -31.18 12.98
CA CYS A 35 -5.41 -30.02 12.12
C CYS A 35 -4.20 -29.21 12.57
N LYS A 36 -3.14 -29.92 12.98
CA LYS A 36 -1.89 -29.30 13.38
C LYS A 36 -0.93 -29.24 12.21
N ALA A 37 -0.13 -28.17 12.17
CA ALA A 37 0.95 -28.04 11.22
C ALA A 37 1.92 -29.24 11.30
N PRO A 38 2.57 -29.62 10.18
CA PRO A 38 2.40 -29.03 8.85
C PRO A 38 1.20 -29.62 8.09
N ALA A 39 0.40 -28.75 7.48
CA ALA A 39 -0.64 -29.13 6.53
C ALA A 39 -0.05 -29.77 5.26
N GLN A 40 -0.86 -30.52 4.52
CA GLN A 40 -0.47 -31.10 3.24
C GLN A 40 -0.36 -30.04 2.14
N TYR A 41 -1.33 -29.11 2.09
CA TYR A 41 -1.33 -27.96 1.20
C TYR A 41 -2.42 -26.96 1.64
N VAL A 42 -2.30 -25.73 1.14
CA VAL A 42 -3.28 -24.66 1.33
C VAL A 42 -3.80 -24.22 -0.04
N SER A 43 -5.11 -24.04 -0.18
CA SER A 43 -5.72 -23.48 -1.38
C SER A 43 -6.52 -22.24 -1.02
N ILE A 44 -6.29 -21.15 -1.74
CA ILE A 44 -7.00 -19.88 -1.59
C ILE A 44 -7.83 -19.67 -2.86
N THR A 45 -9.12 -19.44 -2.70
CA THR A 45 -10.03 -19.21 -3.81
C THR A 45 -10.89 -17.99 -3.55
N SER A 46 -11.13 -17.20 -4.60
CA SER A 46 -12.14 -16.15 -4.61
C SER A 46 -13.53 -16.78 -4.65
N SER A 47 -14.09 -17.14 -3.49
CA SER A 47 -15.47 -17.63 -3.38
C SER A 47 -16.43 -16.46 -3.16
N LEU A 48 -17.65 -16.53 -3.71
CA LEU A 48 -18.69 -15.51 -3.55
C LEU A 48 -19.09 -15.26 -2.08
N THR A 49 -18.92 -16.27 -1.22
CA THR A 49 -19.16 -16.20 0.23
C THR A 49 -18.15 -17.07 0.96
N CYS A 50 -17.61 -16.59 2.08
CA CYS A 50 -16.76 -17.37 2.99
C CYS A 50 -17.39 -17.39 4.40
N THR A 51 -17.05 -18.38 5.22
CA THR A 51 -17.48 -18.43 6.64
C THR A 51 -16.24 -18.47 7.53
N PRO A 52 -16.01 -17.47 8.40
CA PRO A 52 -14.81 -17.43 9.23
C PRO A 52 -14.88 -18.49 10.34
N GLN A 53 -13.72 -19.01 10.74
CA GLN A 53 -13.60 -19.84 11.94
C GLN A 53 -13.91 -19.03 13.19
N ALA A 54 -14.54 -19.67 14.19
CA ALA A 54 -14.81 -19.01 15.48
C ALA A 54 -13.52 -18.67 16.25
N ASN A 55 -12.46 -19.48 16.07
CA ASN A 55 -11.13 -19.24 16.59
C ASN A 55 -10.07 -19.76 15.61
N HIS A 56 -9.30 -18.85 15.02
CA HIS A 56 -8.24 -19.21 14.04
C HIS A 56 -7.11 -20.04 14.67
N TYR A 57 -6.85 -19.88 15.97
CA TYR A 57 -5.79 -20.60 16.69
C TYR A 57 -6.23 -21.99 17.19
N ASP A 58 -7.53 -22.27 17.12
CA ASP A 58 -8.13 -23.57 17.45
C ASP A 58 -9.21 -23.91 16.41
N PRO A 59 -8.80 -24.19 15.15
CA PRO A 59 -9.74 -24.34 14.05
C PRO A 59 -10.53 -25.65 14.15
N VAL A 60 -11.79 -25.62 13.73
CA VAL A 60 -12.63 -26.82 13.70
C VAL A 60 -12.28 -27.67 12.48
N CYS A 61 -11.70 -28.84 12.73
CA CYS A 61 -11.41 -29.84 11.71
C CYS A 61 -12.68 -30.50 11.17
N VAL A 62 -12.91 -30.40 9.87
CA VAL A 62 -13.97 -31.16 9.20
C VAL A 62 -13.37 -32.42 8.59
N LYS A 63 -13.91 -33.58 8.96
CA LYS A 63 -13.48 -34.87 8.40
C LYS A 63 -14.02 -35.05 6.98
N GLY A 64 -13.13 -35.20 6.02
CA GLY A 64 -13.40 -35.67 4.66
C GLY A 64 -13.28 -37.19 4.53
N ALA A 65 -13.39 -37.70 3.30
CA ALA A 65 -13.28 -39.12 3.02
C ALA A 65 -11.84 -39.66 3.15
N ALA A 66 -10.82 -38.84 2.86
CA ALA A 66 -9.41 -39.22 2.85
C ALA A 66 -8.49 -38.31 3.69
N GLY A 67 -9.04 -37.25 4.31
CA GLY A 67 -8.28 -36.31 5.14
C GLY A 67 -9.19 -35.38 5.92
N TYR A 68 -8.63 -34.30 6.45
CA TYR A 68 -9.34 -33.29 7.23
C TYR A 68 -9.14 -31.92 6.63
N THR A 69 -10.16 -31.06 6.68
CA THR A 69 -10.08 -29.70 6.15
C THR A 69 -10.43 -28.66 7.20
N VAL A 70 -9.73 -27.53 7.13
CA VAL A 70 -10.12 -26.29 7.78
C VAL A 70 -10.39 -25.28 6.68
N SER A 71 -11.55 -24.61 6.74
CA SER A 71 -11.88 -23.51 5.84
C SER A 71 -12.03 -22.21 6.62
N ASP A 72 -11.50 -21.11 6.11
CA ASP A 72 -11.56 -19.81 6.78
C ASP A 72 -11.68 -18.64 5.79
N CYS A 73 -12.05 -17.46 6.30
CA CYS A 73 -12.03 -16.20 5.57
C CYS A 73 -10.75 -15.44 5.89
N ILE A 74 -9.92 -15.15 4.88
CA ILE A 74 -8.68 -14.40 5.08
C ILE A 74 -8.53 -13.28 4.05
N ASN A 75 -7.89 -12.18 4.43
CA ASN A 75 -7.41 -11.17 3.49
C ASN A 75 -6.02 -11.59 3.00
N TYR A 76 -6.02 -12.42 1.95
CA TYR A 76 -4.80 -12.88 1.32
C TYR A 76 -4.17 -11.80 0.44
N ASN A 77 -2.90 -11.54 0.71
CA ASN A 77 -2.05 -10.66 -0.07
C ASN A 77 -1.04 -11.47 -0.89
N ARG A 78 -0.65 -10.88 -2.02
CA ARG A 78 0.36 -11.45 -2.91
C ARG A 78 1.64 -11.82 -2.15
N GLY A 79 2.23 -12.96 -2.50
CA GLY A 79 3.46 -13.46 -1.89
C GLY A 79 3.24 -14.30 -0.63
N GLY A 80 2.00 -14.72 -0.36
CA GLY A 80 1.70 -15.69 0.69
C GLY A 80 1.43 -15.08 2.07
N TRP A 81 1.29 -13.76 2.16
CA TRP A 81 0.94 -13.09 3.42
C TRP A 81 -0.57 -12.96 3.57
N ASP A 82 -1.09 -13.17 4.77
CA ASP A 82 -2.49 -12.99 5.10
C ASP A 82 -2.64 -12.36 6.48
N ASP A 83 -3.78 -11.73 6.70
CA ASP A 83 -4.08 -10.91 7.88
C ASP A 83 -4.16 -11.69 9.20
N VAL A 84 -4.38 -12.99 9.13
CA VAL A 84 -4.51 -13.87 10.30
C VAL A 84 -3.38 -14.92 10.41
N GLY A 85 -2.47 -14.96 9.44
CA GLY A 85 -1.31 -15.85 9.43
C GLY A 85 -1.58 -17.30 9.04
N VAL A 86 -2.74 -17.63 8.43
CA VAL A 86 -3.13 -19.01 8.08
C VAL A 86 -2.08 -19.70 7.23
N VAL A 87 -1.57 -19.05 6.18
CA VAL A 87 -0.58 -19.67 5.28
C VAL A 87 0.72 -19.95 6.04
N ARG A 88 1.18 -18.98 6.85
CA ARG A 88 2.41 -19.08 7.63
C ARG A 88 2.31 -20.17 8.70
N ASP A 89 1.24 -20.16 9.48
CA ASP A 89 1.11 -20.97 10.68
C ASP A 89 0.80 -22.44 10.33
N THR A 90 0.03 -22.68 9.27
CA THR A 90 -0.36 -24.06 8.89
C THR A 90 0.73 -24.82 8.15
N LEU A 91 1.67 -24.11 7.53
CA LEU A 91 2.85 -24.68 6.87
C LEU A 91 4.14 -24.42 7.65
N GLU A 92 4.02 -24.13 8.95
CA GLU A 92 5.16 -23.91 9.82
C GLU A 92 6.15 -25.08 9.77
N GLY A 93 7.44 -24.77 9.64
CA GLY A 93 8.53 -25.75 9.61
C GLY A 93 8.70 -26.53 8.31
N VAL A 94 7.90 -26.26 7.26
CA VAL A 94 8.08 -26.88 5.94
C VAL A 94 8.29 -25.86 4.82
N SER A 95 9.08 -26.25 3.83
CA SER A 95 9.26 -25.51 2.57
C SER A 95 8.03 -25.68 1.67
N TYR A 96 7.56 -24.61 1.05
CA TYR A 96 6.46 -24.68 0.10
C TYR A 96 6.64 -23.77 -1.11
N LEU A 97 6.03 -24.18 -2.22
CA LEU A 97 5.87 -23.41 -3.45
C LEU A 97 4.46 -22.80 -3.48
N GLY A 98 4.37 -21.49 -3.31
CA GLY A 98 3.15 -20.73 -3.56
C GLY A 98 3.00 -20.46 -5.05
N VAL A 99 1.83 -20.75 -5.62
CA VAL A 99 1.49 -20.44 -7.01
C VAL A 99 0.20 -19.65 -7.01
N GLU A 100 0.24 -18.44 -7.57
CA GLU A 100 -0.89 -17.53 -7.65
C GLU A 100 -1.29 -17.36 -9.11
N LYS A 101 -2.59 -17.45 -9.39
CA LYS A 101 -3.16 -17.30 -10.73
C LYS A 101 -4.02 -16.06 -10.80
N TYR A 102 -3.91 -15.34 -11.91
CA TYR A 102 -4.61 -14.09 -12.16
C TYR A 102 -5.58 -14.21 -13.33
N MET A 103 -6.44 -13.22 -13.45
CA MET A 103 -7.26 -13.07 -14.65
C MET A 103 -6.37 -12.83 -15.88
N ALA A 104 -6.83 -13.31 -17.04
CA ALA A 104 -6.09 -13.20 -18.28
C ALA A 104 -5.73 -11.73 -18.62
N GLY A 105 -4.45 -11.47 -18.89
CA GLY A 105 -3.91 -10.14 -19.21
C GLY A 105 -3.90 -9.15 -18.03
N ARG A 106 -3.96 -9.64 -16.80
CA ARG A 106 -4.00 -8.82 -15.56
C ARG A 106 -3.03 -9.32 -14.48
N GLY A 107 -2.12 -10.23 -14.81
CA GLY A 107 -1.27 -10.83 -13.78
C GLY A 107 -0.24 -9.87 -13.17
N GLY A 108 -0.03 -10.01 -11.85
CA GLY A 108 0.89 -9.20 -11.06
C GLY A 108 0.20 -8.12 -10.19
N GLN A 109 -1.09 -7.86 -10.41
CA GLN A 109 -1.92 -6.96 -9.61
C GLN A 109 -2.79 -7.76 -8.61
N GLY A 110 -2.64 -7.49 -7.31
CA GLY A 110 -3.25 -8.28 -6.22
C GLY A 110 -4.77 -8.48 -6.35
N ASP A 111 -5.48 -7.42 -6.77
CA ASP A 111 -6.94 -7.42 -6.89
C ASP A 111 -7.46 -8.40 -7.95
N TYR A 112 -6.64 -8.74 -8.94
CA TYR A 112 -7.01 -9.65 -10.04
C TYR A 112 -6.59 -11.10 -9.79
N MET A 113 -6.12 -11.42 -8.57
CA MET A 113 -5.75 -12.79 -8.21
C MET A 113 -7.01 -13.65 -8.03
N THR A 114 -7.14 -14.68 -8.87
CA THR A 114 -8.28 -15.60 -8.90
C THR A 114 -8.15 -16.75 -7.89
N SER A 115 -6.92 -17.24 -7.70
CA SER A 115 -6.63 -18.32 -6.77
C SER A 115 -5.15 -18.33 -6.40
N ALA A 116 -4.83 -18.88 -5.24
CA ALA A 116 -3.48 -19.25 -4.87
C ALA A 116 -3.46 -20.67 -4.33
N LYS A 117 -2.35 -21.38 -4.51
CA LYS A 117 -2.16 -22.71 -3.91
C LYS A 117 -0.73 -22.88 -3.45
N MET A 118 -0.58 -23.34 -2.22
CA MET A 118 0.71 -23.57 -1.57
C MET A 118 0.96 -25.07 -1.53
N TYR A 119 1.90 -25.51 -2.36
CA TYR A 119 2.31 -26.89 -2.49
C TYR A 119 3.50 -27.14 -1.60
N ARG A 120 3.46 -28.21 -0.78
CA ARG A 120 4.68 -28.65 -0.09
C ARG A 120 5.78 -28.95 -1.09
N LEU A 121 6.97 -28.43 -0.82
CA LEU A 121 8.13 -28.55 -1.70
C LEU A 121 8.83 -29.91 -1.48
N ASP A 122 8.08 -31.00 -1.70
CA ASP A 122 8.58 -32.37 -1.69
C ASP A 122 7.91 -33.21 -2.78
N GLU A 123 8.45 -34.39 -3.05
CA GLU A 123 8.00 -35.25 -4.15
C GLU A 123 6.96 -36.29 -3.70
N ASN A 124 6.31 -36.08 -2.54
CA ASN A 124 5.25 -36.96 -2.05
C ASN A 124 3.95 -36.74 -2.84
N CYS A 125 3.08 -37.75 -2.79
CA CYS A 125 1.72 -37.64 -3.32
C CYS A 125 0.77 -37.10 -2.23
N TYR A 126 0.05 -36.03 -2.53
CA TYR A 126 -0.94 -35.44 -1.63
C TYR A 126 -2.34 -35.49 -2.26
N SER A 127 -3.22 -36.30 -1.68
CA SER A 127 -4.63 -36.38 -2.03
C SER A 127 -5.40 -35.15 -1.54
N ASN A 128 -6.49 -34.81 -2.22
CA ASN A 128 -7.49 -33.91 -1.65
C ASN A 128 -8.25 -34.60 -0.50
N ALA A 129 -8.95 -33.81 0.32
CA ALA A 129 -9.68 -34.34 1.47
C ALA A 129 -10.82 -35.32 1.08
N GLU A 130 -11.35 -35.20 -0.14
CA GLU A 130 -12.36 -36.11 -0.69
C GLU A 130 -11.77 -37.43 -1.19
N GLY A 131 -10.45 -37.55 -1.38
CA GLY A 131 -9.82 -38.75 -1.93
C GLY A 131 -10.15 -38.99 -3.41
N THR A 132 -10.57 -37.97 -4.14
CA THR A 132 -10.99 -38.04 -5.55
C THR A 132 -9.94 -37.50 -6.51
N ALA A 133 -8.96 -36.75 -6.01
CA ALA A 133 -7.87 -36.18 -6.79
C ALA A 133 -6.61 -36.09 -5.93
N SER A 134 -5.46 -35.93 -6.58
CA SER A 134 -4.20 -35.70 -5.89
C SER A 134 -3.27 -34.82 -6.72
N HIS A 135 -2.15 -34.46 -6.11
CA HIS A 135 -1.06 -33.78 -6.79
C HIS A 135 0.29 -34.26 -6.28
N ARG A 136 1.30 -34.11 -7.12
CA ARG A 136 2.70 -34.42 -6.80
C ARG A 136 3.60 -33.45 -7.54
N LEU A 137 4.70 -33.06 -6.89
CA LEU A 137 5.76 -32.30 -7.53
C LEU A 137 6.87 -33.22 -8.02
N THR A 138 7.51 -32.83 -9.11
CA THR A 138 8.83 -33.32 -9.52
C THR A 138 9.78 -32.15 -9.46
N LEU A 139 10.84 -32.26 -8.66
CA LEU A 139 11.67 -31.12 -8.26
C LEU A 139 13.10 -31.29 -8.79
N ASP A 140 13.52 -30.29 -9.56
CA ASP A 140 14.90 -30.14 -10.07
C ASP A 140 15.20 -28.62 -10.18
N ARG A 141 15.87 -28.15 -11.24
CA ARG A 141 15.95 -26.72 -11.60
C ARG A 141 14.59 -26.09 -11.95
N SER A 142 13.59 -26.91 -12.22
CA SER A 142 12.19 -26.48 -12.33
C SER A 142 11.31 -27.37 -11.44
N ALA A 143 10.14 -26.87 -11.05
CA ALA A 143 9.13 -27.70 -10.42
C ALA A 143 8.05 -28.04 -11.45
N THR A 144 7.85 -29.34 -11.69
CA THR A 144 6.68 -29.80 -12.45
C THR A 144 5.58 -30.19 -11.48
N ILE A 145 4.47 -29.45 -11.51
CA ILE A 145 3.26 -29.76 -10.78
C ILE A 145 2.44 -30.72 -11.63
N THR A 146 2.26 -31.95 -11.15
CA THR A 146 1.36 -32.92 -11.78
C THR A 146 0.11 -33.07 -10.93
N THR A 147 -1.06 -32.87 -11.54
CA THR A 147 -2.35 -33.16 -10.91
C THR A 147 -2.90 -34.48 -11.46
N TYR A 148 -3.63 -35.21 -10.62
CA TYR A 148 -4.16 -36.53 -10.93
C TYR A 148 -5.65 -36.59 -10.67
N SER A 149 -6.33 -37.48 -11.40
CA SER A 149 -7.78 -37.73 -11.29
C SER A 149 -8.12 -38.84 -10.28
N ASP A 150 -7.15 -39.26 -9.48
CA ASP A 150 -7.25 -40.26 -8.41
C ASP A 150 -6.45 -39.80 -7.17
N ALA A 151 -6.67 -40.40 -6.00
CA ALA A 151 -5.93 -40.06 -4.77
C ALA A 151 -4.48 -40.59 -4.73
N THR A 152 -4.11 -41.53 -5.59
CA THR A 152 -2.85 -42.29 -5.49
C THR A 152 -1.75 -41.80 -6.43
N CYS A 153 -1.98 -40.70 -7.15
CA CYS A 153 -1.06 -40.13 -8.12
C CYS A 153 -0.71 -41.11 -9.27
N THR A 154 -1.72 -41.78 -9.84
CA THR A 154 -1.52 -42.75 -10.93
C THR A 154 -2.04 -42.27 -12.29
N ASN A 155 -3.20 -41.63 -12.31
CA ASN A 155 -3.91 -41.19 -13.51
C ASN A 155 -3.72 -39.68 -13.73
N VAL A 156 -2.65 -39.34 -14.46
CA VAL A 156 -2.28 -37.94 -14.75
C VAL A 156 -3.44 -37.21 -15.41
N LYS A 157 -3.84 -36.08 -14.82
CA LYS A 157 -4.87 -35.18 -15.33
C LYS A 157 -4.25 -33.98 -16.04
N SER A 158 -3.24 -33.35 -15.45
CA SER A 158 -2.53 -32.22 -16.06
C SER A 158 -1.13 -32.07 -15.49
N THR A 159 -0.26 -31.41 -16.26
CA THR A 159 1.09 -31.03 -15.84
C THR A 159 1.33 -29.54 -16.08
N SER A 160 2.01 -28.87 -15.16
CA SER A 160 2.41 -27.46 -15.31
C SER A 160 3.82 -27.28 -14.78
N MET A 161 4.68 -26.57 -15.51
CA MET A 161 6.07 -26.36 -15.14
C MET A 161 6.25 -24.95 -14.60
N ILE A 162 6.91 -24.84 -13.45
CA ILE A 162 7.31 -23.59 -12.82
C ILE A 162 8.83 -23.46 -12.93
N ARG A 163 9.29 -22.41 -13.59
CA ARG A 163 10.72 -22.07 -13.73
C ARG A 163 11.15 -21.08 -12.66
N MET A 164 12.45 -21.01 -12.41
CA MET A 164 13.06 -20.08 -11.45
C MET A 164 12.75 -18.61 -11.79
N GLU A 165 12.69 -18.31 -13.09
CA GLU A 165 12.27 -17.01 -13.63
C GLU A 165 10.90 -16.55 -13.10
N VAL A 166 9.90 -17.44 -13.09
CA VAL A 166 8.53 -17.14 -12.61
C VAL A 166 8.52 -16.76 -11.13
N ILE A 167 9.45 -17.35 -10.37
CA ILE A 167 9.63 -16.99 -8.96
C ILE A 167 10.19 -15.58 -8.82
N GLY A 168 11.20 -15.24 -9.64
CA GLY A 168 11.85 -13.94 -9.63
C GLY A 168 10.94 -12.74 -9.98
N VAL A 169 10.02 -12.90 -10.94
CA VAL A 169 9.07 -11.82 -11.35
C VAL A 169 7.95 -11.55 -10.34
N SER A 170 7.63 -12.54 -9.49
CA SER A 170 6.50 -12.47 -8.55
C SER A 170 6.61 -11.33 -7.53
N GLN A 171 7.79 -10.75 -7.33
CA GLN A 171 8.00 -9.67 -6.36
C GLN A 171 7.98 -8.27 -6.99
N ALA A 172 7.75 -8.19 -8.30
CA ALA A 172 7.92 -6.96 -9.09
C ALA A 172 6.67 -6.48 -9.83
N TRP A 173 5.47 -6.86 -9.36
CA TRP A 173 4.19 -6.42 -9.96
C TRP A 173 4.00 -6.87 -11.42
N ALA A 174 4.79 -7.87 -11.83
CA ALA A 174 4.68 -8.58 -13.10
C ALA A 174 4.21 -10.03 -12.87
N SER A 175 3.82 -10.68 -13.96
CA SER A 175 3.48 -12.09 -14.03
C SER A 175 4.00 -12.72 -15.32
N MET A 176 4.10 -14.04 -15.33
CA MET A 176 4.33 -14.83 -16.55
C MET A 176 3.11 -15.71 -16.75
N ASP A 177 2.49 -15.63 -17.94
CA ASP A 177 1.28 -16.38 -18.29
C ASP A 177 0.16 -16.24 -17.24
N ASP A 178 -0.06 -15.01 -16.78
CA ASP A 178 -1.03 -14.65 -15.74
C ASP A 178 -0.84 -15.44 -14.43
N MET A 179 0.41 -15.81 -14.13
CA MET A 179 0.81 -16.55 -12.94
C MET A 179 2.03 -15.91 -12.28
N THR A 180 2.09 -16.01 -10.96
CA THR A 180 3.28 -15.75 -10.15
C THR A 180 3.55 -16.96 -9.26
N ALA A 181 4.81 -17.15 -8.86
CA ALA A 181 5.19 -18.19 -7.92
C ALA A 181 6.18 -17.65 -6.88
N PHE A 182 6.22 -18.23 -5.70
CA PHE A 182 7.17 -17.84 -4.66
C PHE A 182 7.54 -19.02 -3.76
N PHE A 183 8.73 -18.96 -3.15
CA PHE A 183 9.09 -19.86 -2.05
C PHE A 183 8.58 -19.27 -0.74
N GLY A 184 7.95 -20.10 0.08
CA GLY A 184 7.61 -19.76 1.45
C GLY A 184 8.05 -20.84 2.43
N GLY A 185 8.04 -20.49 3.72
CA GLY A 185 8.67 -21.31 4.76
C GLY A 185 10.19 -21.25 4.66
N VAL A 186 10.86 -22.39 4.85
CA VAL A 186 12.33 -22.48 4.68
C VAL A 186 12.65 -22.62 3.18
N PRO A 187 13.43 -21.72 2.56
CA PRO A 187 13.79 -21.85 1.15
C PRO A 187 14.57 -23.14 0.88
N PRO A 188 14.47 -23.73 -0.33
CA PRO A 188 15.27 -24.89 -0.70
C PRO A 188 16.77 -24.54 -0.68
N ASN A 189 17.59 -25.45 -0.14
CA ASN A 189 19.05 -25.32 -0.15
C ASN A 189 19.60 -25.14 -1.58
N PHE A 190 20.65 -24.35 -1.70
CA PHE A 190 21.47 -24.26 -2.90
C PHE A 190 22.20 -25.57 -3.16
N THR A 191 22.31 -25.92 -4.44
CA THR A 191 23.31 -26.91 -4.89
C THR A 191 24.64 -26.19 -5.01
N VAL A 192 25.65 -26.67 -4.29
CA VAL A 192 26.99 -26.06 -4.27
C VAL A 192 28.03 -26.99 -4.87
N VAL A 193 29.02 -26.43 -5.56
CA VAL A 193 30.24 -27.13 -5.99
C VAL A 193 31.44 -26.25 -5.65
N GLY A 194 32.27 -26.71 -4.71
CA GLY A 194 33.58 -26.09 -4.41
C GLY A 194 34.67 -26.74 -5.24
N VAL A 195 35.51 -25.95 -5.91
CA VAL A 195 36.62 -26.37 -6.77
C VAL A 195 37.95 -26.09 -6.07
N TYR A 196 38.84 -27.07 -6.09
CA TYR A 196 40.12 -27.08 -5.37
C TYR A 196 41.26 -27.49 -6.32
N ASP A 197 42.45 -27.01 -6.03
CA ASP A 197 43.69 -27.40 -6.72
C ASP A 197 44.38 -28.61 -6.08
N ASP A 198 43.90 -29.05 -4.91
CA ASP A 198 44.47 -30.17 -4.17
C ASP A 198 43.56 -31.39 -4.14
N SER A 199 44.16 -32.58 -4.29
CA SER A 199 43.46 -33.87 -4.31
C SER A 199 42.79 -34.25 -2.99
N THR A 200 43.07 -33.50 -1.93
CA THR A 200 42.51 -33.72 -0.60
C THR A 200 41.36 -32.76 -0.29
N CYS A 201 41.09 -31.78 -1.17
CA CYS A 201 40.17 -30.67 -0.97
C CYS A 201 40.26 -30.05 0.44
N SER A 202 41.48 -29.95 0.97
CA SER A 202 41.75 -29.57 2.36
C SER A 202 42.17 -28.11 2.50
N ASN A 203 42.64 -27.48 1.41
CA ASN A 203 42.93 -26.05 1.39
C ASN A 203 41.67 -25.24 1.06
N ALA A 204 41.78 -23.92 1.04
CA ALA A 204 40.70 -23.07 0.55
C ALA A 204 40.42 -23.37 -0.93
N PRO A 205 39.14 -23.39 -1.36
CA PRO A 205 38.79 -23.57 -2.76
C PRO A 205 39.26 -22.37 -3.59
N THR A 206 39.47 -22.56 -4.89
CA THR A 206 39.75 -21.47 -5.82
C THR A 206 38.47 -20.81 -6.32
N GLN A 207 37.39 -21.60 -6.44
CA GLN A 207 36.08 -21.18 -6.89
C GLN A 207 34.98 -21.97 -6.18
N ILE A 208 33.86 -21.33 -5.87
CA ILE A 208 32.64 -22.00 -5.40
C ILE A 208 31.48 -21.55 -6.28
N THR A 209 30.70 -22.49 -6.79
CA THR A 209 29.48 -22.20 -7.54
C THR A 209 28.26 -22.67 -6.78
N PHE A 210 27.20 -21.86 -6.78
CA PHE A 210 25.91 -22.16 -6.18
C PHE A 210 24.84 -22.01 -7.25
N SER A 211 23.88 -22.93 -7.26
CA SER A 211 22.69 -22.81 -8.09
C SER A 211 21.43 -23.07 -7.26
N GLN A 212 20.47 -22.15 -7.40
CA GLN A 212 19.16 -22.27 -6.79
C GLN A 212 18.26 -23.12 -7.68
N GLY A 213 17.79 -24.24 -7.13
CA GLY A 213 16.73 -25.04 -7.72
C GLY A 213 15.54 -25.15 -6.77
N PHE A 214 14.57 -25.98 -7.15
CA PHE A 214 13.44 -26.35 -6.28
C PHE A 214 13.81 -27.50 -5.34
N LYS A 215 14.98 -28.10 -5.54
CA LYS A 215 15.59 -29.13 -4.69
C LYS A 215 17.11 -29.05 -4.86
N CYS A 216 17.84 -29.28 -3.77
CA CYS A 216 19.27 -29.45 -3.88
C CYS A 216 19.62 -30.82 -4.46
N VAL A 217 20.54 -30.85 -5.42
CA VAL A 217 21.01 -32.08 -6.08
C VAL A 217 22.47 -32.31 -5.70
N ALA A 218 22.71 -33.11 -4.66
CA ALA A 218 24.03 -33.57 -4.28
C ALA A 218 24.13 -35.10 -4.29
N PRO A 219 25.27 -35.69 -4.69
CA PRO A 219 25.51 -37.12 -4.55
C PRO A 219 25.42 -37.56 -3.08
N PRO A 220 25.03 -38.82 -2.81
CA PRO A 220 24.96 -39.35 -1.44
C PRO A 220 26.33 -39.47 -0.77
N ASP A 221 27.42 -39.53 -1.56
CA ASP A 221 28.79 -39.56 -1.08
C ASP A 221 29.49 -38.24 -1.44
N VAL A 222 29.74 -37.41 -0.43
CA VAL A 222 30.38 -36.09 -0.57
C VAL A 222 31.88 -36.28 -0.37
N THR A 223 32.54 -36.80 -1.40
CA THR A 223 33.99 -37.00 -1.42
C THR A 223 34.67 -36.08 -2.43
N CYS A 224 35.89 -35.66 -2.08
CA CYS A 224 36.77 -34.95 -2.99
C CYS A 224 37.06 -35.83 -4.21
N ARG A 225 36.64 -35.39 -5.39
CA ARG A 225 36.75 -36.16 -6.64
C ARG A 225 37.36 -35.31 -7.73
N SER A 226 38.10 -35.92 -8.65
CA SER A 226 38.63 -35.21 -9.82
C SER A 226 37.47 -34.71 -10.69
N ASP A 227 37.51 -33.44 -11.06
CA ASP A 227 36.49 -32.75 -11.89
C ASP A 227 37.00 -32.49 -13.33
N GLY A 228 38.05 -33.22 -13.73
CA GLY A 228 38.78 -33.00 -14.97
C GLY A 228 40.04 -32.15 -14.78
N GLY A 229 41.08 -32.44 -15.59
CA GLY A 229 42.38 -31.78 -15.46
C GLY A 229 43.06 -32.09 -14.11
N SER A 230 43.63 -31.06 -13.48
CA SER A 230 44.28 -31.11 -12.16
C SER A 230 43.36 -30.71 -10.99
N HIS A 231 42.06 -30.50 -11.23
CA HIS A 231 41.14 -30.01 -10.20
C HIS A 231 40.33 -31.10 -9.53
N PHE A 232 39.91 -30.77 -8.32
CA PHE A 232 39.04 -31.59 -7.50
C PHE A 232 37.83 -30.79 -7.04
N ALA A 233 36.67 -31.44 -6.98
CA ALA A 233 35.42 -30.79 -6.62
C ALA A 233 34.72 -31.51 -5.47
N ILE A 234 34.07 -30.72 -4.61
CA ILE A 234 33.14 -31.21 -3.58
C ILE A 234 31.75 -30.66 -3.88
N PRO A 235 30.80 -31.50 -4.31
CA PRO A 235 29.40 -31.12 -4.44
C PRO A 235 28.69 -31.17 -3.08
N GLY A 236 27.69 -30.33 -2.85
CA GLY A 236 26.94 -30.34 -1.59
C GLY A 236 25.63 -29.57 -1.64
N CYS A 237 25.00 -29.46 -0.47
CA CYS A 237 23.77 -28.70 -0.24
C CYS A 237 23.96 -27.73 0.91
N VAL A 238 23.64 -26.46 0.69
CA VAL A 238 23.81 -25.40 1.70
C VAL A 238 22.63 -24.46 1.72
N SER A 239 22.27 -23.94 2.90
CA SER A 239 21.17 -22.98 3.04
C SER A 239 21.60 -21.53 2.78
N SER A 240 22.91 -21.25 2.81
CA SER A 240 23.47 -19.90 2.73
C SER A 240 24.77 -19.94 1.96
N PHE A 241 24.82 -19.25 0.81
CA PHE A 241 26.05 -19.14 0.03
C PHE A 241 27.09 -18.25 0.73
N THR A 242 26.64 -17.28 1.53
CA THR A 242 27.51 -16.31 2.19
C THR A 242 28.25 -16.95 3.36
N ASP A 243 27.54 -17.69 4.20
CA ASP A 243 28.12 -18.34 5.37
C ASP A 243 29.02 -19.50 4.95
N TYR A 244 28.62 -20.22 3.89
CA TYR A 244 29.42 -21.32 3.35
C TYR A 244 30.73 -20.81 2.72
N SER A 245 30.67 -19.76 1.89
CA SER A 245 31.87 -19.13 1.33
C SER A 245 32.78 -18.61 2.44
N ALA A 246 32.24 -17.94 3.47
CA ALA A 246 33.02 -17.47 4.61
C ALA A 246 33.70 -18.61 5.39
N ALA A 247 33.02 -19.75 5.56
CA ALA A 247 33.57 -20.91 6.25
C ALA A 247 34.72 -21.57 5.48
N LEU A 248 34.63 -21.68 4.16
CA LEU A 248 35.64 -22.35 3.34
C LEU A 248 36.88 -21.49 3.06
N PHE A 249 36.69 -20.22 2.70
CA PHE A 249 37.81 -19.31 2.47
C PHE A 249 38.42 -18.82 3.80
N GLY A 250 37.61 -18.74 4.85
CA GLY A 250 38.00 -18.20 6.15
C GLY A 250 37.97 -16.67 6.19
N ALA A 251 38.27 -16.12 7.38
CA ALA A 251 38.13 -14.69 7.64
C ALA A 251 39.22 -13.80 7.03
N LYS A 252 40.31 -14.39 6.50
CA LYS A 252 41.52 -13.64 6.06
C LYS A 252 41.89 -13.87 4.59
N SER A 253 41.21 -14.75 3.88
CA SER A 253 41.48 -15.03 2.47
C SER A 253 40.47 -14.24 1.63
N PRO A 254 40.88 -13.16 0.95
CA PRO A 254 39.94 -12.33 0.21
C PRO A 254 39.21 -13.13 -0.87
N TYR A 255 37.89 -12.95 -0.96
CA TYR A 255 37.08 -13.55 -2.02
C TYR A 255 36.00 -12.60 -2.48
N LEU A 256 35.52 -12.82 -3.70
CA LEU A 256 34.52 -12.00 -4.36
C LEU A 256 33.32 -12.86 -4.76
N ILE A 257 32.13 -12.46 -4.32
CA ILE A 257 30.85 -13.12 -4.61
C ILE A 257 30.16 -12.36 -5.74
N VAL A 258 29.79 -13.08 -6.80
CA VAL A 258 28.98 -12.60 -7.91
C VAL A 258 27.63 -13.31 -7.86
N GLU A 259 26.56 -12.55 -7.65
CA GLU A 259 25.20 -13.06 -7.61
C GLU A 259 24.48 -12.70 -8.90
N GLU A 260 23.89 -13.68 -9.56
CA GLU A 260 23.16 -13.51 -10.82
C GLU A 260 21.68 -13.83 -10.65
N TYR A 261 20.86 -12.99 -11.27
CA TYR A 261 19.42 -12.98 -11.12
C TYR A 261 18.76 -12.98 -12.51
N SER A 262 17.78 -13.85 -12.73
CA SER A 262 16.98 -13.92 -13.97
C SER A 262 16.08 -12.70 -14.23
N ASN A 263 16.14 -11.68 -13.36
CA ASN A 263 15.30 -10.50 -13.39
C ASN A 263 16.06 -9.25 -12.89
N PRO A 264 15.61 -8.04 -13.25
CA PRO A 264 16.30 -6.79 -12.97
C PRO A 264 16.15 -6.27 -11.52
N TRP A 265 15.50 -7.02 -10.62
CA TRP A 265 15.17 -6.54 -9.26
C TRP A 265 16.03 -7.16 -8.16
N CYS A 266 16.91 -8.10 -8.50
CA CYS A 266 17.86 -8.76 -7.60
C CYS A 266 17.24 -9.26 -6.28
N ARG A 267 16.09 -9.95 -6.36
CA ARG A 267 15.36 -10.45 -5.19
C ARG A 267 15.68 -11.89 -4.81
N LEU A 268 16.01 -12.74 -5.78
CA LEU A 268 16.29 -14.15 -5.57
C LEU A 268 17.41 -14.61 -6.50
N ALA A 269 18.59 -14.83 -5.93
CA ALA A 269 19.76 -15.24 -6.69
C ALA A 269 19.54 -16.64 -7.27
N GLU A 270 19.78 -16.78 -8.57
CA GLU A 270 19.66 -18.06 -9.28
C GLU A 270 20.98 -18.78 -9.35
N ASN A 271 22.04 -18.05 -9.71
CA ASN A 271 23.41 -18.55 -9.70
C ASN A 271 24.27 -17.61 -8.88
N VAL A 272 25.19 -18.18 -8.11
CA VAL A 272 26.19 -17.41 -7.37
C VAL A 272 27.55 -18.04 -7.63
N THR A 273 28.56 -17.23 -7.92
CA THR A 273 29.94 -17.69 -8.02
C THR A 273 30.79 -16.91 -7.05
N THR A 274 31.54 -17.60 -6.20
CA THR A 274 32.55 -17.02 -5.33
C THR A 274 33.94 -17.34 -5.89
N TYR A 275 34.75 -16.32 -6.15
CA TYR A 275 36.11 -16.44 -6.67
C TYR A 275 37.13 -16.13 -5.57
N SER A 276 38.23 -16.91 -5.49
CA SER A 276 39.42 -16.50 -4.75
C SER A 276 39.95 -15.19 -5.34
N ALA A 277 40.10 -14.17 -4.51
CA ALA A 277 40.52 -12.83 -4.93
C ALA A 277 41.96 -12.51 -4.49
N ASP A 278 42.85 -13.49 -4.63
CA ASP A 278 44.27 -13.43 -4.26
C ASP A 278 45.18 -12.81 -5.34
N GLY A 279 44.63 -12.43 -6.49
CA GLY A 279 45.36 -11.87 -7.63
C GLY A 279 46.14 -12.90 -8.47
N SER A 280 46.05 -14.18 -8.13
CA SER A 280 46.69 -15.29 -8.86
C SER A 280 45.83 -15.76 -10.03
N CYS A 281 46.44 -16.48 -10.96
CA CYS A 281 45.72 -17.16 -12.04
C CYS A 281 45.17 -18.49 -11.52
N HIS A 282 43.88 -18.72 -11.73
CA HIS A 282 43.17 -19.95 -11.35
C HIS A 282 42.45 -20.52 -12.57
N THR A 283 42.66 -21.79 -12.87
CA THR A 283 41.94 -22.49 -13.95
C THR A 283 40.49 -22.80 -13.55
N ASN A 284 39.55 -22.62 -14.47
CA ASN A 284 38.14 -22.97 -14.26
C ASN A 284 37.92 -24.49 -14.33
N ALA A 285 36.76 -24.95 -13.85
CA ALA A 285 36.29 -26.31 -14.07
C ALA A 285 36.36 -26.71 -15.56
N GLY A 286 36.92 -27.88 -15.84
CA GLY A 286 37.20 -28.37 -17.20
C GLY A 286 38.59 -28.00 -17.76
N GLY A 287 39.35 -27.12 -17.11
CA GLY A 287 40.79 -26.91 -17.34
C GLY A 287 41.18 -26.17 -18.63
N THR A 288 40.23 -25.69 -19.43
CA THR A 288 40.52 -25.00 -20.72
C THR A 288 40.48 -23.48 -20.64
N THR A 289 39.84 -22.92 -19.61
CA THR A 289 39.74 -21.47 -19.38
C THR A 289 40.24 -21.15 -17.98
N SER A 290 40.54 -19.89 -17.70
CA SER A 290 40.99 -19.47 -16.38
C SER A 290 40.41 -18.11 -15.98
N PHE A 291 40.63 -17.73 -14.73
CA PHE A 291 40.24 -16.45 -14.18
C PHE A 291 41.33 -15.89 -13.27
N ARG A 292 41.30 -14.57 -13.08
CA ARG A 292 42.04 -13.86 -12.05
C ARG A 292 41.10 -12.88 -11.38
N ALA A 293 40.95 -12.98 -10.07
CA ALA A 293 40.22 -11.99 -9.29
C ALA A 293 41.17 -11.34 -8.27
N SER A 294 40.97 -10.05 -8.00
CA SER A 294 41.75 -9.32 -7.01
C SER A 294 40.92 -8.28 -6.30
N ILE A 295 41.21 -8.04 -5.02
CA ILE A 295 40.63 -6.94 -4.23
C ILE A 295 41.77 -6.04 -3.78
N ASN A 296 41.68 -4.76 -4.13
CA ASN A 296 42.55 -3.73 -3.57
C ASN A 296 41.82 -3.05 -2.40
N VAL A 297 42.22 -3.41 -1.19
CA VAL A 297 41.61 -2.86 0.04
C VAL A 297 41.93 -1.39 0.27
N ALA A 298 42.99 -0.84 -0.37
CA ALA A 298 43.40 0.55 -0.15
C ALA A 298 42.47 1.55 -0.84
N ASP A 299 41.98 1.22 -2.04
CA ASP A 299 41.02 2.02 -2.80
C ASP A 299 39.61 1.40 -2.84
N SER A 300 39.44 0.25 -2.18
CA SER A 300 38.21 -0.54 -2.17
C SER A 300 37.75 -1.00 -3.56
N THR A 301 38.67 -1.19 -4.50
CA THR A 301 38.32 -1.69 -5.85
C THR A 301 38.51 -3.20 -5.97
N ALA A 302 37.85 -3.82 -6.93
CA ALA A 302 38.08 -5.22 -7.27
C ALA A 302 38.01 -5.46 -8.78
N THR A 303 38.70 -6.51 -9.22
CA THR A 303 38.69 -6.94 -10.62
C THR A 303 38.37 -8.43 -10.73
N ILE A 304 37.66 -8.80 -11.81
CA ILE A 304 37.51 -10.19 -12.26
C ILE A 304 37.83 -10.22 -13.75
N THR A 305 38.91 -10.88 -14.11
CA THR A 305 39.31 -11.09 -15.49
C THR A 305 39.15 -12.56 -15.85
N MET A 306 38.42 -12.85 -16.93
CA MET A 306 38.24 -14.20 -17.47
C MET A 306 39.11 -14.37 -18.71
N TYR A 307 39.66 -15.57 -18.90
CA TYR A 307 40.60 -15.89 -19.95
C TYR A 307 40.17 -17.13 -20.74
N SER A 308 40.48 -17.16 -22.04
CA SER A 308 40.13 -18.27 -22.93
C SER A 308 41.13 -19.43 -22.90
N ASP A 309 42.23 -19.28 -22.16
CA ASP A 309 43.29 -20.27 -21.96
C ASP A 309 43.48 -20.58 -20.46
N SER A 310 44.27 -21.61 -20.13
CA SER A 310 44.58 -22.00 -18.75
C SER A 310 45.58 -21.08 -18.05
N GLU A 311 46.44 -20.37 -18.81
CA GLU A 311 47.61 -19.65 -18.29
C GLU A 311 47.31 -18.16 -18.00
N CYS A 312 46.06 -17.73 -18.13
CA CYS A 312 45.65 -16.33 -18.01
C CYS A 312 46.36 -15.39 -19.00
N THR A 313 46.51 -15.82 -20.26
CA THR A 313 47.23 -15.04 -21.29
C THR A 313 46.27 -14.23 -22.17
N PHE A 314 45.14 -14.82 -22.54
CA PHE A 314 44.19 -14.28 -23.52
C PHE A 314 42.88 -13.87 -22.85
N VAL A 315 42.76 -12.58 -22.55
CA VAL A 315 41.58 -12.00 -21.89
C VAL A 315 40.34 -12.16 -22.78
N THR A 316 39.30 -12.76 -22.22
CA THR A 316 37.97 -12.87 -22.84
C THR A 316 37.06 -11.74 -22.36
N SER A 317 37.08 -11.45 -21.06
CA SER A 317 36.29 -10.38 -20.46
C SER A 317 36.96 -9.87 -19.20
N ASP A 318 36.77 -8.58 -18.92
CA ASP A 318 37.29 -7.95 -17.71
C ASP A 318 36.18 -7.14 -17.03
N THR A 319 36.03 -7.33 -15.72
CA THR A 319 35.05 -6.65 -14.88
C THR A 319 35.79 -5.84 -13.82
N ASN A 320 35.63 -4.52 -13.87
CA ASN A 320 36.22 -3.60 -12.90
C ASN A 320 35.12 -3.05 -11.99
N LEU A 321 35.30 -3.19 -10.68
CA LEU A 321 34.33 -2.83 -9.65
C LEU A 321 34.94 -1.75 -8.75
N ASP A 322 34.20 -0.66 -8.55
CA ASP A 322 34.59 0.37 -7.60
C ASP A 322 34.09 0.03 -6.18
N GLY A 323 34.59 0.77 -5.18
CA GLY A 323 34.20 0.55 -3.79
C GLY A 323 32.72 0.78 -3.51
N GLN A 324 31.99 1.51 -4.36
CA GLN A 324 30.55 1.70 -4.20
C GLN A 324 29.79 0.47 -4.67
N ALA A 325 30.13 -0.10 -5.83
CA ALA A 325 29.55 -1.34 -6.33
C ALA A 325 29.72 -2.49 -5.33
N LEU A 326 30.86 -2.55 -4.63
CA LEU A 326 31.13 -3.59 -3.64
C LEU A 326 30.46 -3.34 -2.29
N SER A 327 30.45 -2.09 -1.80
CA SER A 327 29.95 -1.76 -0.46
C SER A 327 28.43 -1.56 -0.40
N SER A 328 27.83 -1.03 -1.46
CA SER A 328 26.36 -0.87 -1.57
C SER A 328 25.67 -2.08 -2.20
N SER A 329 26.43 -2.94 -2.89
CA SER A 329 25.94 -4.13 -3.59
C SER A 329 24.67 -3.87 -4.41
N PRO A 330 24.67 -2.85 -5.29
CA PRO A 330 23.44 -2.45 -5.96
C PRO A 330 23.06 -3.47 -7.02
N CYS A 331 21.76 -3.61 -7.28
CA CYS A 331 21.30 -4.44 -8.39
C CYS A 331 21.69 -3.82 -9.75
N MET A 332 22.68 -4.41 -10.42
CA MET A 332 23.14 -3.94 -11.73
C MET A 332 22.51 -4.72 -12.88
N LEU A 333 22.00 -4.01 -13.87
CA LEU A 333 21.39 -4.61 -15.05
C LEU A 333 22.44 -5.11 -16.03
N TYR A 334 22.22 -6.29 -16.61
CA TYR A 334 22.96 -6.78 -17.77
C TYR A 334 22.04 -7.52 -18.75
N GLN A 335 22.47 -7.59 -20.00
CA GLN A 335 21.71 -8.28 -21.05
C GLN A 335 21.83 -9.79 -20.86
N CYS A 336 20.68 -10.46 -20.91
CA CYS A 336 20.57 -11.91 -20.85
C CYS A 336 19.31 -12.34 -21.63
N GLU A 337 19.13 -13.64 -21.80
CA GLU A 337 17.94 -14.23 -22.43
C GLU A 337 16.70 -14.19 -21.49
N SER A 338 16.36 -13.03 -20.95
CA SER A 338 15.16 -12.80 -20.12
C SER A 338 14.35 -11.63 -20.67
N ARG A 339 13.02 -11.74 -20.59
CA ARG A 339 12.07 -10.69 -21.02
C ARG A 339 12.32 -9.34 -20.36
N TYR A 340 12.90 -9.33 -19.15
CA TYR A 340 13.07 -8.13 -18.32
C TYR A 340 14.53 -7.71 -18.12
N ASN A 341 15.48 -8.27 -18.89
CA ASN A 341 16.92 -8.27 -18.57
C ASN A 341 17.22 -9.01 -17.26
N CYS A 342 18.51 -9.16 -16.94
CA CYS A 342 18.98 -9.81 -15.72
C CYS A 342 19.64 -8.81 -14.78
N GLY A 343 19.62 -9.15 -13.50
CA GLY A 343 20.28 -8.40 -12.44
C GLY A 343 21.54 -9.12 -11.99
N ARG A 344 22.55 -8.36 -11.56
CA ARG A 344 23.76 -8.88 -10.94
C ARG A 344 24.16 -8.04 -9.74
N ARG A 345 24.60 -8.70 -8.67
CA ARG A 345 25.18 -8.05 -7.48
C ARG A 345 26.59 -8.57 -7.24
N TYR A 346 27.38 -7.74 -6.56
CA TYR A 346 28.73 -8.07 -6.17
C TYR A 346 28.91 -7.79 -4.69
N SER A 347 29.61 -8.67 -4.00
CA SER A 347 29.99 -8.49 -2.61
C SER A 347 31.35 -9.13 -2.35
N VAL A 348 32.00 -8.78 -1.25
CA VAL A 348 33.36 -9.26 -0.92
C VAL A 348 33.40 -9.81 0.50
N GLY A 349 34.29 -10.76 0.75
CA GLY A 349 34.55 -11.27 2.09
C GLY A 349 36.01 -11.66 2.30
N GLY A 350 36.31 -12.23 3.47
CA GLY A 350 37.67 -12.60 3.85
C GLY A 350 38.57 -11.42 4.24
N LEU A 351 37.97 -10.29 4.60
CA LEU A 351 38.66 -9.03 4.97
C LEU A 351 38.64 -8.77 6.49
N GLY A 352 38.62 -9.81 7.32
CA GLY A 352 38.61 -9.72 8.78
C GLY A 352 37.23 -9.57 9.43
N GLY A 353 36.15 -9.62 8.64
CA GLY A 353 34.76 -9.59 9.10
C GLY A 353 33.80 -10.13 8.04
N PRO A 354 32.51 -10.30 8.37
CA PRO A 354 31.50 -10.75 7.42
C PRO A 354 31.27 -9.71 6.32
N SER A 355 30.89 -10.18 5.13
CA SER A 355 30.53 -9.34 3.98
C SER A 355 29.33 -8.46 4.33
N SER A 356 29.36 -7.18 3.93
CA SER A 356 28.24 -6.28 4.17
C SER A 356 27.02 -6.58 3.29
N GLN A 357 27.22 -7.03 2.05
CA GLN A 357 26.14 -7.28 1.07
C GLN A 357 25.15 -6.10 0.97
N GLY A 358 25.67 -4.88 0.98
CA GLY A 358 24.84 -3.67 0.91
C GLY A 358 24.28 -3.18 2.25
N LYS A 359 24.38 -3.98 3.33
CA LYS A 359 24.07 -3.53 4.71
C LYS A 359 24.91 -2.32 5.07
N LYS A 360 24.34 -1.46 5.90
CA LYS A 360 25.00 -0.24 6.37
C LYS A 360 25.56 -0.48 7.76
N THR A 361 26.80 -0.02 7.96
CA THR A 361 27.34 0.14 9.30
C THR A 361 26.69 1.38 9.89
N ALA A 362 25.77 1.19 10.84
CA ALA A 362 25.21 2.25 11.64
C ALA A 362 26.16 2.55 12.80
N VAL A 363 26.45 3.83 13.02
CA VAL A 363 27.22 4.34 14.15
C VAL A 363 26.37 5.39 14.85
N VAL A 364 25.97 5.07 16.08
CA VAL A 364 25.16 5.92 16.94
C VAL A 364 26.08 6.57 17.96
N ALA A 365 26.01 7.88 18.09
CA ALA A 365 26.84 8.64 19.03
C ALA A 365 26.03 9.11 20.25
N TYR A 366 26.63 8.97 21.42
CA TYR A 366 26.06 9.35 22.72
C TYR A 366 27.05 10.22 23.51
N GLU A 367 26.52 11.05 24.40
CA GLU A 367 27.34 11.89 25.30
C GLU A 367 27.75 11.13 26.57
N ASP A 368 26.97 10.13 26.97
CA ASP A 368 27.16 9.38 28.20
C ASP A 368 27.55 7.91 27.98
N SER A 369 28.10 7.31 29.04
CA SER A 369 28.65 5.95 29.00
C SER A 369 27.60 4.83 29.02
N SER A 370 26.33 5.14 29.25
CA SER A 370 25.27 4.12 29.22
C SER A 370 24.85 3.79 27.79
N CYS A 371 25.04 4.73 26.84
CA CYS A 371 24.49 4.63 25.48
C CYS A 371 22.96 4.38 25.45
N LEU A 372 22.25 4.84 26.49
CA LEU A 372 20.79 4.76 26.61
C LEU A 372 20.11 6.13 26.54
N SER A 373 20.88 7.22 26.58
CA SER A 373 20.30 8.55 26.35
C SER A 373 19.84 8.68 24.91
N THR A 374 19.08 9.74 24.62
CA THR A 374 18.85 10.13 23.22
C THR A 374 20.17 10.36 22.51
N ALA A 375 20.35 9.73 21.35
CA ALA A 375 21.56 9.85 20.55
C ALA A 375 21.75 11.29 20.03
N THR A 376 23.00 11.73 19.89
CA THR A 376 23.33 13.04 19.30
C THR A 376 23.27 13.00 17.78
N SER A 377 23.66 11.88 17.18
CA SER A 377 23.50 11.63 15.75
C SER A 377 23.59 10.14 15.45
N VAL A 378 22.97 9.74 14.33
CA VAL A 378 23.13 8.41 13.74
C VAL A 378 23.77 8.58 12.38
N THR A 379 24.86 7.86 12.11
CA THR A 379 25.53 7.87 10.81
C THR A 379 25.54 6.45 10.25
N LEU A 380 25.03 6.30 9.03
CA LEU A 380 25.04 5.05 8.30
C LEU A 380 25.96 5.19 7.09
N LYS A 381 26.85 4.22 6.90
CA LYS A 381 27.77 4.18 5.77
C LYS A 381 27.83 2.79 5.17
N SER A 382 27.94 2.75 3.85
CA SER A 382 28.32 1.54 3.14
C SER A 382 29.78 1.22 3.45
N SER A 383 30.06 -0.05 3.74
CA SER A 383 31.40 -0.59 3.98
C SER A 383 31.53 -1.94 3.28
N LEU A 384 32.74 -2.43 3.03
CA LEU A 384 32.95 -3.76 2.42
C LEU A 384 32.60 -4.89 3.38
N THR A 385 32.88 -4.68 4.67
CA THR A 385 32.55 -5.60 5.77
C THR A 385 31.76 -4.87 6.83
N CYS A 386 30.92 -5.60 7.56
CA CYS A 386 29.97 -5.01 8.49
C CYS A 386 29.56 -6.07 9.52
N THR A 387 29.93 -5.89 10.80
CA THR A 387 29.71 -6.88 11.85
C THR A 387 28.49 -6.50 12.69
N PRO A 388 27.44 -7.34 12.75
CA PRO A 388 26.28 -7.08 13.61
C PRO A 388 26.62 -7.24 15.09
N GLN A 389 25.91 -6.52 15.95
CA GLN A 389 25.95 -6.72 17.40
C GLN A 389 25.42 -8.13 17.75
N ALA A 390 25.96 -8.72 18.83
CA ALA A 390 25.47 -10.01 19.31
C ALA A 390 24.04 -9.91 19.87
N ASN A 391 23.71 -8.78 20.51
CA ASN A 391 22.36 -8.44 20.95
C ASN A 391 22.12 -6.95 20.65
N HIS A 392 21.18 -6.66 19.77
CA HIS A 392 20.82 -5.29 19.41
C HIS A 392 20.23 -4.50 20.61
N TYR A 393 19.56 -5.19 21.53
CA TYR A 393 18.91 -4.58 22.70
C TYR A 393 19.86 -4.35 23.88
N ASP A 394 21.07 -4.92 23.83
CA ASP A 394 22.13 -4.71 24.83
C ASP A 394 23.45 -4.43 24.10
N PRO A 395 23.55 -3.28 23.42
CA PRO A 395 24.67 -2.99 22.54
C PRO A 395 25.94 -2.65 23.33
N VAL A 396 27.09 -3.03 22.78
CA VAL A 396 28.38 -2.68 23.39
C VAL A 396 28.67 -1.19 23.17
N CYS A 397 28.57 -0.41 24.25
CA CYS A 397 28.91 1.01 24.29
C CYS A 397 30.44 1.20 24.35
N VAL A 398 31.02 1.77 23.29
CA VAL A 398 32.47 1.98 23.19
C VAL A 398 32.81 3.43 23.52
N LYS A 399 33.75 3.62 24.46
CA LYS A 399 34.27 4.95 24.82
C LYS A 399 35.22 5.48 23.74
N GLY A 400 34.84 6.59 23.11
CA GLY A 400 35.69 7.43 22.30
C GLY A 400 36.49 8.44 23.14
N ALA A 401 37.20 9.35 22.47
CA ALA A 401 37.99 10.37 23.14
C ALA A 401 37.13 11.46 23.81
N ALA A 402 35.96 11.79 23.23
CA ALA A 402 35.07 12.86 23.68
C ALA A 402 33.61 12.43 23.88
N GLY A 403 33.25 11.18 23.54
CA GLY A 403 31.90 10.64 23.70
C GLY A 403 31.88 9.12 23.62
N TYR A 404 30.72 8.54 23.37
CA TYR A 404 30.53 7.10 23.27
C TYR A 404 29.83 6.74 21.97
N THR A 405 30.08 5.52 21.47
CA THR A 405 29.43 5.03 20.27
C THR A 405 28.96 3.60 20.39
N VAL A 406 27.84 3.31 19.74
CA VAL A 406 27.41 1.97 19.40
C VAL A 406 27.54 1.82 17.89
N SER A 407 28.08 0.70 17.42
CA SER A 407 28.06 0.37 15.99
C SER A 407 27.32 -0.93 15.74
N ASP A 408 26.49 -0.98 14.71
CA ASP A 408 25.75 -2.17 14.32
C ASP A 408 25.66 -2.30 12.79
N CYS A 409 25.29 -3.48 12.31
CA CYS A 409 25.17 -3.80 10.89
C CYS A 409 23.73 -4.08 10.49
N ILE A 410 23.12 -3.15 9.77
CA ILE A 410 21.66 -3.15 9.56
C ILE A 410 21.27 -3.02 8.08
N ASN A 411 20.09 -3.52 7.75
CA ASN A 411 19.43 -3.25 6.47
C ASN A 411 18.68 -1.93 6.57
N TYR A 412 19.34 -0.85 6.18
CA TYR A 412 18.73 0.47 6.13
C TYR A 412 17.99 0.68 4.80
N ASN A 413 16.72 1.06 4.92
CA ASN A 413 15.85 1.41 3.82
C ASN A 413 15.58 2.91 3.81
N ARG A 414 15.23 3.41 2.64
CA ARG A 414 14.92 4.80 2.41
C ARG A 414 13.82 5.31 3.36
N GLY A 415 13.99 6.53 3.87
CA GLY A 415 13.02 7.20 4.73
C GLY A 415 13.19 6.91 6.22
N GLY A 416 14.36 6.41 6.65
CA GLY A 416 14.67 6.24 8.06
C GLY A 416 14.24 4.90 8.64
N TRP A 417 13.83 3.94 7.80
CA TRP A 417 13.41 2.61 8.25
C TRP A 417 14.58 1.65 8.21
N ASP A 418 14.75 0.86 9.26
CA ASP A 418 15.73 -0.22 9.32
C ASP A 418 15.12 -1.49 9.94
N ASP A 419 15.75 -2.62 9.68
CA ASP A 419 15.23 -3.95 10.01
C ASP A 419 15.21 -4.28 11.50
N VAL A 420 16.01 -3.59 12.32
CA VAL A 420 16.13 -3.83 13.76
C VAL A 420 15.62 -2.67 14.63
N GLY A 421 15.36 -1.50 14.02
CA GLY A 421 14.83 -0.31 14.69
C GLY A 421 15.88 0.65 15.24
N VAL A 422 17.16 0.53 14.89
CA VAL A 422 18.26 1.38 15.40
C VAL A 422 17.88 2.87 15.32
N VAL A 423 17.44 3.32 14.15
CA VAL A 423 17.21 4.74 13.90
C VAL A 423 16.03 5.25 14.72
N ARG A 424 14.95 4.46 14.76
CA ARG A 424 13.72 4.79 15.50
C ARG A 424 13.97 4.81 17.00
N ASP A 425 14.64 3.80 17.53
CA ASP A 425 14.75 3.56 18.97
C ASP A 425 15.76 4.53 19.61
N THR A 426 16.86 4.87 18.91
CA THR A 426 17.91 5.76 19.46
C THR A 426 17.57 7.25 19.40
N LEU A 427 16.59 7.62 18.56
CA LEU A 427 16.06 8.98 18.40
C LEU A 427 14.60 9.07 18.84
N GLU A 428 14.15 8.13 19.68
CA GLU A 428 12.79 8.13 20.18
C GLU A 428 12.47 9.44 20.92
N GLY A 429 11.30 10.02 20.60
CA GLY A 429 10.81 11.24 21.24
C GLY A 429 11.47 12.54 20.78
N VAL A 430 12.45 12.51 19.88
CA VAL A 430 13.08 13.73 19.32
C VAL A 430 12.82 13.90 17.83
N SER A 431 12.67 15.15 17.41
CA SER A 431 12.63 15.52 15.99
C SER A 431 14.01 15.41 15.38
N TYR A 432 14.12 14.79 14.21
CA TYR A 432 15.38 14.72 13.47
C TYR A 432 15.20 14.90 11.96
N LEU A 433 16.25 15.42 11.34
CA LEU A 433 16.42 15.52 9.89
C LEU A 433 17.28 14.35 9.41
N GLY A 434 16.68 13.41 8.69
CA GLY A 434 17.40 12.37 7.97
C GLY A 434 17.87 12.89 6.62
N VAL A 435 19.15 12.71 6.30
CA VAL A 435 19.74 13.06 4.99
C VAL A 435 20.40 11.83 4.40
N GLU A 436 19.93 11.42 3.23
CA GLU A 436 20.40 10.24 2.51
C GLU A 436 21.13 10.68 1.24
N LYS A 437 22.29 10.11 1.01
CA LYS A 437 23.12 10.37 -0.17
C LYS A 437 23.21 9.11 -1.03
N TYR A 438 23.11 9.30 -2.32
CA TYR A 438 23.08 8.26 -3.33
C TYR A 438 24.28 8.38 -4.26
N MET A 439 24.49 7.34 -5.06
CA MET A 439 25.44 7.39 -6.16
C MET A 439 24.99 8.42 -7.21
N ALA A 440 25.97 9.02 -7.89
CA ALA A 440 25.71 10.06 -8.88
C ALA A 440 24.76 9.57 -9.98
N GLY A 441 23.67 10.31 -10.22
CA GLY A 441 22.64 9.95 -11.22
C GLY A 441 21.78 8.74 -10.87
N ARG A 442 21.78 8.31 -9.60
CA ARG A 442 21.01 7.16 -9.10
C ARG A 442 20.13 7.50 -7.89
N GLY A 443 19.97 8.78 -7.57
CA GLY A 443 19.25 9.14 -6.37
C GLY A 443 17.76 8.75 -6.37
N GLY A 444 17.27 8.43 -5.17
CA GLY A 444 15.92 7.90 -4.95
C GLY A 444 15.80 6.38 -5.06
N GLN A 445 16.84 5.67 -5.51
CA GLN A 445 16.90 4.21 -5.57
C GLN A 445 17.65 3.64 -4.34
N GLY A 446 16.95 2.89 -3.48
CA GLY A 446 17.46 2.45 -2.16
C GLY A 446 18.80 1.72 -2.20
N ASP A 447 18.96 0.79 -3.16
CA ASP A 447 20.19 0.01 -3.35
C ASP A 447 21.44 0.87 -3.63
N TYR A 448 21.26 2.07 -4.19
CA TYR A 448 22.34 2.99 -4.54
C TYR A 448 22.63 4.03 -3.45
N MET A 449 22.01 3.88 -2.27
CA MET A 449 22.28 4.74 -1.13
C MET A 449 23.66 4.44 -0.55
N THR A 450 24.53 5.44 -0.56
CA THR A 450 25.92 5.31 -0.13
C THR A 450 26.08 5.59 1.36
N SER A 451 25.32 6.55 1.87
CA SER A 451 25.30 6.94 3.29
C SER A 451 24.00 7.61 3.68
N ALA A 452 23.69 7.57 4.96
CA ALA A 452 22.64 8.38 5.56
C ALA A 452 23.14 8.98 6.88
N LYS A 453 22.65 10.17 7.24
CA LYS A 453 22.93 10.77 8.54
C LYS A 453 21.69 11.43 9.09
N MET A 454 21.43 11.16 10.37
CA MET A 454 20.31 11.69 11.12
C MET A 454 20.86 12.76 12.05
N TYR A 455 20.35 13.97 11.85
CA TYR A 455 20.71 15.15 12.61
C TYR A 455 19.56 15.49 13.53
N ARG A 456 19.83 15.67 14.82
CA ARG A 456 18.84 16.24 15.73
C ARG A 456 18.40 17.60 15.21
N LEU A 457 17.09 17.81 15.18
CA LEU A 457 16.50 19.03 14.63
C LEU A 457 16.51 20.16 15.67
N ASP A 458 17.72 20.53 16.11
CA ASP A 458 17.99 21.65 17.00
C ASP A 458 19.27 22.38 16.58
N GLU A 459 19.53 23.55 17.18
CA GLU A 459 20.65 24.41 16.82
C GLU A 459 21.86 24.23 17.76
N ASN A 460 21.92 23.12 18.50
CA ASN A 460 23.06 22.80 19.36
C ASN A 460 24.27 22.35 18.54
N CYS A 461 25.44 22.45 19.15
CA CYS A 461 26.67 21.90 18.59
C CYS A 461 26.85 20.47 19.10
N TYR A 462 27.00 19.50 18.18
CA TYR A 462 27.26 18.10 18.51
C TYR A 462 28.63 17.68 17.97
N SER A 463 29.54 17.32 18.87
CA SER A 463 30.83 16.72 18.53
C SER A 463 30.66 15.27 18.07
N ASN A 464 31.60 14.79 17.26
CA ASN A 464 31.75 13.35 17.06
C ASN A 464 32.39 12.72 18.31
N ALA A 465 32.23 11.41 18.48
CA ALA A 465 32.78 10.71 19.65
C ALA A 465 34.32 10.76 19.75
N GLU A 466 35.01 11.03 18.65
CA GLU A 466 36.46 11.24 18.63
C GLU A 466 36.89 12.65 19.10
N GLY A 467 35.96 13.61 19.19
CA GLY A 467 36.29 15.00 19.55
C GLY A 467 37.13 15.74 18.49
N THR A 468 37.14 15.27 17.25
CA THR A 468 37.93 15.82 16.14
C THR A 468 37.09 16.65 15.17
N ALA A 469 35.77 16.50 15.21
CA ALA A 469 34.84 17.20 14.35
C ALA A 469 33.52 17.45 15.08
N SER A 470 32.71 18.34 14.55
CA SER A 470 31.37 18.61 15.06
C SER A 470 30.43 19.04 13.95
N HIS A 471 29.15 19.13 14.28
CA HIS A 471 28.14 19.64 13.39
C HIS A 471 27.11 20.46 14.16
N ARG A 472 26.49 21.39 13.46
CA ARG A 472 25.42 22.25 13.97
C ARG A 472 24.44 22.55 12.84
N LEU A 473 23.16 22.63 13.18
CA LEU A 473 22.14 23.11 12.26
C LEU A 473 21.83 24.58 12.51
N THR A 474 21.43 25.27 11.45
CA THR A 474 20.73 26.56 11.52
C THR A 474 19.37 26.36 10.87
N LEU A 475 18.31 26.60 11.64
CA LEU A 475 16.96 26.17 11.29
C LEU A 475 16.03 27.37 11.04
N ASP A 476 15.43 27.39 9.86
CA ASP A 476 14.40 28.34 9.45
C ASP A 476 13.42 27.64 8.48
N ARG A 477 12.99 28.29 7.39
CA ARG A 477 12.34 27.64 6.23
C ARG A 477 13.25 26.67 5.48
N SER A 478 14.56 26.78 5.66
CA SER A 478 15.54 25.77 5.25
C SER A 478 16.38 25.35 6.44
N ALA A 479 16.99 24.16 6.37
CA ALA A 479 18.00 23.73 7.31
C ALA A 479 19.38 23.86 6.68
N THR A 480 20.24 24.65 7.30
CA THR A 480 21.66 24.71 6.92
C THR A 480 22.46 23.80 7.84
N ILE A 481 23.02 22.74 7.26
CA ILE A 481 23.92 21.80 7.94
C ILE A 481 25.33 22.36 7.83
N THR A 482 25.92 22.72 8.97
CA THR A 482 27.32 23.14 9.04
C THR A 482 28.13 22.06 9.74
N THR A 483 29.23 21.64 9.10
CA THR A 483 30.21 20.70 9.67
C THR A 483 31.50 21.43 9.95
N TYR A 484 32.20 21.02 11.01
CA TYR A 484 33.38 21.70 11.51
C TYR A 484 34.54 20.72 11.65
N SER A 485 35.77 21.22 11.54
CA SER A 485 37.01 20.44 11.70
C SER A 485 37.54 20.42 13.16
N ASP A 486 36.69 20.81 14.11
CA ASP A 486 36.93 20.79 15.56
C ASP A 486 35.66 20.36 16.30
N ALA A 487 35.76 20.02 17.58
CA ALA A 487 34.63 19.58 18.40
C ALA A 487 33.71 20.71 18.90
N THR A 488 34.11 21.98 18.79
CA THR A 488 33.43 23.12 19.44
C THR A 488 32.63 23.99 18.47
N CYS A 489 32.40 23.51 17.24
CA CYS A 489 31.71 24.22 16.16
C CYS A 489 32.30 25.60 15.83
N THR A 490 33.64 25.72 15.79
CA THR A 490 34.32 27.00 15.55
C THR A 490 34.92 27.15 14.15
N ASN A 491 35.56 26.11 13.61
CA ASN A 491 36.25 26.12 12.32
C ASN A 491 35.39 25.40 11.27
N VAL A 492 34.65 26.19 10.48
CA VAL A 492 33.76 25.67 9.44
C VAL A 492 34.55 24.87 8.41
N LYS A 493 34.15 23.61 8.21
CA LYS A 493 34.70 22.72 7.19
C LYS A 493 33.85 22.72 5.92
N SER A 494 32.52 22.59 6.06
CA SER A 494 31.60 22.64 4.92
C SER A 494 30.18 22.98 5.38
N THR A 495 29.39 23.50 4.44
CA THR A 495 28.00 23.91 4.64
C THR A 495 27.12 23.30 3.55
N SER A 496 25.92 22.84 3.89
CA SER A 496 24.94 22.33 2.93
C SER A 496 23.54 22.77 3.33
N MET A 497 22.74 23.24 2.37
CA MET A 497 21.38 23.73 2.61
C MET A 497 20.37 22.68 2.16
N ILE A 498 19.43 22.34 3.04
CA ILE A 498 18.30 21.45 2.77
C ILE A 498 17.04 22.31 2.71
N ARG A 499 16.36 22.28 1.56
CA ARG A 499 15.10 22.97 1.32
C ARG A 499 13.92 22.04 1.61
N MET A 500 12.77 22.64 1.91
CA MET A 500 11.53 21.92 2.19
C MET A 500 11.10 21.00 1.03
N GLU A 501 11.34 21.42 -0.20
CA GLU A 501 11.08 20.65 -1.42
C GLU A 501 11.83 19.29 -1.44
N VAL A 502 13.06 19.23 -0.93
CA VAL A 502 13.87 17.99 -0.86
C VAL A 502 13.21 16.95 0.06
N ILE A 503 12.52 17.42 1.11
CA ILE A 503 11.80 16.58 2.06
C ILE A 503 10.65 15.84 1.36
N GLY A 504 9.87 16.56 0.55
CA GLY A 504 8.71 16.00 -0.16
C GLY A 504 9.04 15.00 -1.26
N VAL A 505 10.23 15.08 -1.86
CA VAL A 505 10.67 14.21 -2.97
C VAL A 505 11.14 12.82 -2.50
N SER A 506 11.53 12.69 -1.23
CA SER A 506 12.07 11.47 -0.62
C SER A 506 11.11 10.27 -0.61
N GLN A 507 9.84 10.42 -0.99
CA GLN A 507 8.88 9.31 -1.02
C GLN A 507 8.46 8.93 -2.45
N ALA A 508 9.00 9.59 -3.48
CA ALA A 508 8.57 9.45 -4.87
C ALA A 508 9.64 8.86 -5.82
N TRP A 509 10.57 8.05 -5.27
CA TRP A 509 11.65 7.41 -6.05
C TRP A 509 12.54 8.38 -6.85
N ALA A 510 12.56 9.65 -6.44
CA ALA A 510 13.38 10.70 -6.99
C ALA A 510 14.30 11.31 -5.93
N SER A 511 15.26 12.12 -6.37
CA SER A 511 16.20 12.85 -5.54
C SER A 511 16.46 14.24 -6.10
N MET A 512 17.11 15.08 -5.31
CA MET A 512 17.74 16.32 -5.76
C MET A 512 19.22 16.24 -5.46
N ASP A 513 20.07 16.46 -6.46
CA ASP A 513 21.53 16.40 -6.32
C ASP A 513 22.01 15.10 -5.64
N ASP A 514 21.44 13.98 -6.09
CA ASP A 514 21.68 12.63 -5.55
C ASP A 514 21.47 12.52 -4.02
N MET A 515 20.57 13.35 -3.50
CA MET A 515 20.19 13.39 -2.10
C MET A 515 18.67 13.32 -1.92
N THR A 516 18.25 12.68 -0.83
CA THR A 516 16.90 12.80 -0.28
C THR A 516 16.99 13.20 1.19
N ALA A 517 15.96 13.87 1.68
CA ALA A 517 15.87 14.23 3.08
C ALA A 517 14.46 13.94 3.61
N PHE A 518 14.31 13.73 4.91
CA PHE A 518 13.02 13.47 5.53
C PHE A 518 13.01 13.94 6.98
N PHE A 519 11.81 14.24 7.51
CA PHE A 519 11.61 14.40 8.95
C PHE A 519 11.32 13.03 9.56
N GLY A 520 11.98 12.72 10.67
CA GLY A 520 11.68 11.57 11.49
C GLY A 520 11.47 11.95 12.96
N GLY A 521 10.91 11.01 13.73
CA GLY A 521 10.45 11.27 15.09
C GLY A 521 9.22 12.19 15.11
N VAL A 522 9.21 13.15 16.03
CA VAL A 522 8.12 14.16 16.12
C VAL A 522 8.33 15.22 15.04
N PRO A 523 7.37 15.48 14.13
CA PRO A 523 7.52 16.54 13.14
C PRO A 523 7.64 17.93 13.80
N PRO A 524 8.44 18.86 13.24
CA PRO A 524 8.48 20.24 13.73
C PRO A 524 7.10 20.91 13.62
N ASN A 525 6.73 21.67 14.65
CA ASN A 525 5.49 22.46 14.66
C ASN A 525 5.42 23.43 13.46
N PHE A 526 4.21 23.68 12.98
CA PHE A 526 3.92 24.73 12.01
C PHE A 526 4.08 26.11 12.65
N THR A 527 4.62 27.05 11.88
CA THR A 527 4.49 28.48 12.18
C THR A 527 3.10 28.91 11.72
N VAL A 528 2.29 29.42 12.65
CA VAL A 528 0.92 29.88 12.38
C VAL A 528 0.80 31.38 12.53
N VAL A 529 -0.02 32.01 11.69
CA VAL A 529 -0.45 33.41 11.83
C VAL A 529 -1.96 33.45 11.64
N GLY A 530 -2.70 33.75 12.71
CA GLY A 530 -4.14 34.04 12.64
C GLY A 530 -4.36 35.54 12.45
N VAL A 531 -5.21 35.91 11.48
CA VAL A 531 -5.55 37.29 11.11
C VAL A 531 -6.98 37.60 11.57
N TYR A 532 -7.17 38.76 12.19
CA TYR A 532 -8.41 39.19 12.83
C TYR A 532 -8.75 40.64 12.44
N ASP A 533 -10.04 40.93 12.32
CA ASP A 533 -10.54 42.31 12.12
C ASP A 533 -10.57 43.12 13.42
N ASP A 534 -10.42 42.47 14.58
CA ASP A 534 -10.55 43.11 15.89
C ASP A 534 -9.22 43.23 16.63
N SER A 535 -9.03 44.38 17.30
CA SER A 535 -7.80 44.74 18.00
C SER A 535 -7.51 43.92 19.26
N THR A 536 -8.44 43.06 19.66
CA THR A 536 -8.31 42.17 20.81
C THR A 536 -8.01 40.74 20.39
N CYS A 537 -8.16 40.40 19.11
CA CYS A 537 -8.11 39.06 18.55
C CYS A 537 -8.96 38.06 19.35
N SER A 538 -10.13 38.51 19.81
CA SER A 538 -11.02 37.71 20.67
C SER A 538 -12.11 36.98 19.88
N ASN A 539 -12.42 37.44 18.67
CA ASN A 539 -13.41 36.78 17.80
C ASN A 539 -12.75 35.71 16.93
N ALA A 540 -13.54 35.02 16.11
CA ALA A 540 -12.99 34.10 15.12
C ALA A 540 -12.09 34.86 14.11
N PRO A 541 -10.94 34.30 13.73
CA PRO A 541 -10.09 34.90 12.71
C PRO A 541 -10.78 34.91 11.35
N THR A 542 -10.41 35.85 10.47
CA THR A 542 -10.87 35.86 9.07
C THR A 542 -10.05 34.87 8.24
N GLN A 543 -8.77 34.72 8.56
CA GLN A 543 -7.82 33.85 7.90
C GLN A 543 -6.79 33.30 8.88
N ILE A 544 -6.37 32.05 8.70
CA ILE A 544 -5.23 31.47 9.41
C ILE A 544 -4.25 30.93 8.37
N THR A 545 -2.99 31.31 8.44
CA THR A 545 -1.93 30.76 7.59
C THR A 545 -0.98 29.90 8.42
N PHE A 546 -0.61 28.74 7.91
CA PHE A 546 0.37 27.84 8.47
C PHE A 546 1.48 27.65 7.47
N SER A 547 2.73 27.65 7.92
CA SER A 547 3.87 27.27 7.09
C SER A 547 4.76 26.27 7.83
N GLN A 548 5.11 25.21 7.12
CA GLN A 548 6.03 24.20 7.59
C GLN A 548 7.46 24.69 7.35
N GLY A 549 8.23 24.79 8.43
CA GLY A 549 9.68 24.98 8.40
C GLY A 549 10.39 23.84 9.10
N PHE A 550 11.71 23.97 9.22
CA PHE A 550 12.54 23.09 10.04
C PHE A 550 12.50 23.49 11.53
N LYS A 551 11.96 24.67 11.83
CA LYS A 551 11.72 25.19 13.16
C LYS A 551 10.50 26.11 13.10
N CYS A 552 9.66 26.07 14.13
CA CYS A 552 8.63 27.07 14.27
C CYS A 552 9.23 28.41 14.71
N VAL A 553 8.85 29.50 14.05
CA VAL A 553 9.32 30.85 14.34
C VAL A 553 8.15 31.67 14.88
N ALA A 554 8.05 31.79 16.19
CA ALA A 554 7.10 32.68 16.86
C ALA A 554 7.82 33.66 17.80
N PRO A 555 7.37 34.92 17.92
CA PRO A 555 7.87 35.84 18.93
C PRO A 555 7.63 35.31 20.34
N PRO A 556 8.49 35.65 21.32
CA PRO A 556 8.32 35.23 22.71
C PRO A 556 7.04 35.78 23.36
N ASP A 557 6.60 36.98 22.95
CA ASP A 557 5.34 37.58 23.37
C ASP A 557 4.28 37.41 22.28
N VAL A 558 3.40 36.44 22.47
CA VAL A 558 2.24 36.19 21.61
C VAL A 558 1.13 37.16 22.00
N THR A 559 1.16 38.36 21.42
CA THR A 559 0.13 39.40 21.65
C THR A 559 -0.52 39.79 20.34
N CYS A 560 -1.82 40.10 20.40
CA CYS A 560 -2.57 40.66 19.28
C CYS A 560 -1.94 41.99 18.88
N ARG A 561 -1.42 42.08 17.65
CA ARG A 561 -0.70 43.24 17.15
C ARG A 561 -1.20 43.64 15.77
N SER A 562 -1.16 44.94 15.46
CA SER A 562 -1.53 45.42 14.13
C SER A 562 -0.59 44.83 13.07
N ASP A 563 -1.16 44.26 12.01
CA ASP A 563 -0.44 43.60 10.90
C ASP A 563 -0.49 44.43 9.60
N GLY A 564 -0.64 45.75 9.74
CA GLY A 564 -0.87 46.68 8.63
C GLY A 564 -2.36 46.81 8.26
N GLY A 565 -2.75 48.01 7.85
CA GLY A 565 -4.17 48.32 7.58
C GLY A 565 -5.04 48.28 8.85
N SER A 566 -6.24 47.69 8.73
CA SER A 566 -7.20 47.50 9.84
C SER A 566 -7.09 46.13 10.54
N HIS A 567 -6.08 45.32 10.19
CA HIS A 567 -5.96 43.93 10.67
C HIS A 567 -5.04 43.78 11.87
N PHE A 568 -5.30 42.73 12.63
CA PHE A 568 -4.49 42.29 13.75
C PHE A 568 -4.10 40.83 13.58
N ALA A 569 -2.88 40.48 13.99
CA ALA A 569 -2.35 39.13 13.84
C ALA A 569 -1.82 38.56 15.15
N ILE A 570 -2.03 37.26 15.34
CA ILE A 570 -1.41 36.46 16.40
C ILE A 570 -0.52 35.39 15.76
N PRO A 571 0.81 35.52 15.87
CA PRO A 571 1.74 34.46 15.47
C PRO A 571 1.82 33.38 16.55
N GLY A 572 2.08 32.13 16.17
CA GLY A 572 2.24 31.04 17.12
C GLY A 572 2.90 29.80 16.53
N CYS A 573 2.97 28.75 17.36
CA CYS A 573 3.49 27.43 16.99
C CYS A 573 2.47 26.35 17.33
N VAL A 574 2.15 25.50 16.36
CA VAL A 574 1.12 24.46 16.52
C VAL A 574 1.55 23.15 15.88
N SER A 575 1.14 22.03 16.48
CA SER A 575 1.44 20.69 15.93
C SER A 575 0.42 20.23 14.89
N SER A 576 -0.76 20.82 14.88
CA SER A 576 -1.89 20.42 14.02
C SER A 576 -2.63 21.65 13.52
N PHE A 577 -2.65 21.85 12.20
CA PHE A 577 -3.42 22.94 11.60
C PHE A 577 -4.92 22.67 11.66
N THR A 578 -5.36 21.41 11.60
CA THR A 578 -6.79 21.06 11.65
C THR A 578 -7.40 21.33 13.03
N ASP A 579 -6.74 20.86 14.09
CA ASP A 579 -7.21 21.06 15.47
C ASP A 579 -7.15 22.54 15.87
N TYR A 580 -6.09 23.24 15.45
CA TYR A 580 -5.95 24.67 15.73
C TYR A 580 -7.02 25.51 15.02
N SER A 581 -7.28 25.24 13.74
CA SER A 581 -8.36 25.91 13.00
C SER A 581 -9.73 25.63 13.64
N ALA A 582 -10.00 24.38 14.03
CA ALA A 582 -11.24 24.01 14.71
C ALA A 582 -11.42 24.74 16.05
N ALA A 583 -10.34 24.91 16.81
CA ALA A 583 -10.36 25.60 18.09
C ALA A 583 -10.64 27.11 17.96
N LEU A 584 -10.07 27.77 16.95
CA LEU A 584 -10.22 29.22 16.76
C LEU A 584 -11.53 29.63 16.10
N PHE A 585 -11.94 28.94 15.03
CA PHE A 585 -13.23 29.21 14.39
C PHE A 585 -14.40 28.68 15.22
N GLY A 586 -14.16 27.62 15.99
CA GLY A 586 -15.17 26.94 16.78
C GLY A 586 -16.09 26.05 15.93
N ALA A 587 -17.03 25.38 16.61
CA ALA A 587 -17.86 24.37 15.98
C ALA A 587 -18.92 24.92 15.02
N LYS A 588 -19.21 26.23 15.02
CA LYS A 588 -20.37 26.83 14.33
C LYS A 588 -20.01 27.91 13.30
N SER A 589 -18.73 28.22 13.12
CA SER A 589 -18.28 29.21 12.15
C SER A 589 -17.68 28.46 10.96
N PRO A 590 -18.35 28.39 9.79
CA PRO A 590 -17.85 27.66 8.64
C PRO A 590 -16.47 28.15 8.22
N TYR A 591 -15.55 27.22 7.98
CA TYR A 591 -14.23 27.53 7.45
C TYR A 591 -13.78 26.49 6.44
N LEU A 592 -12.89 26.91 5.55
CA LEU A 592 -12.32 26.07 4.50
C LEU A 592 -10.79 26.08 4.59
N ILE A 593 -10.20 24.89 4.62
CA ILE A 593 -8.76 24.65 4.67
C ILE A 593 -8.26 24.30 3.27
N VAL A 594 -7.21 25.00 2.83
CA VAL A 594 -6.46 24.72 1.60
C VAL A 594 -5.06 24.29 2.01
N GLU A 595 -4.69 23.06 1.69
CA GLU A 595 -3.33 22.54 1.91
C GLU A 595 -2.57 22.57 0.60
N GLU A 596 -1.35 23.12 0.62
CA GLU A 596 -0.48 23.22 -0.53
C GLU A 596 0.80 22.42 -0.34
N TYR A 597 1.17 21.71 -1.39
CA TYR A 597 2.28 20.77 -1.41
C TYR A 597 3.21 21.12 -2.56
N SER A 598 4.52 21.17 -2.32
CA SER A 598 5.56 21.39 -3.35
C SER A 598 5.72 20.21 -4.34
N ASN A 599 4.86 19.20 -4.22
CA ASN A 599 4.88 17.98 -5.02
C ASN A 599 3.46 17.43 -5.25
N PRO A 600 3.26 16.60 -6.30
CA PRO A 600 1.94 16.13 -6.70
C PRO A 600 1.40 14.96 -5.87
N TRP A 601 2.10 14.51 -4.83
CA TRP A 601 1.72 13.31 -4.06
C TRP A 601 1.03 13.64 -2.72
N CYS A 602 0.91 14.92 -2.36
CA CYS A 602 0.26 15.43 -1.16
C CYS A 602 0.62 14.69 0.14
N ARG A 603 1.93 14.51 0.39
CA ARG A 603 2.42 13.76 1.57
C ARG A 603 2.89 14.64 2.73
N LEU A 604 3.35 15.86 2.45
CA LEU A 604 3.82 16.79 3.46
C LEU A 604 3.41 18.21 3.08
N ALA A 605 2.43 18.76 3.79
CA ALA A 605 1.92 20.10 3.54
C ALA A 605 2.99 21.13 3.87
N GLU A 606 3.28 22.02 2.93
CA GLU A 606 4.26 23.08 3.11
C GLU A 606 3.61 24.37 3.58
N ASN A 607 2.50 24.74 2.94
CA ASN A 607 1.67 25.85 3.36
C ASN A 607 0.23 25.36 3.52
N VAL A 608 -0.45 25.86 4.53
CA VAL A 608 -1.88 25.62 4.72
C VAL A 608 -2.54 26.96 4.99
N THR A 609 -3.68 27.23 4.35
CA THR A 609 -4.47 28.43 4.64
C THR A 609 -5.87 28.01 4.99
N THR A 610 -6.38 28.49 6.12
CA THR A 610 -7.78 28.36 6.52
C THR A 610 -8.47 29.70 6.30
N TYR A 611 -9.56 29.70 5.55
CA TYR A 611 -10.37 30.88 5.24
C TYR A 611 -11.71 30.81 5.98
N SER A 612 -12.17 31.93 6.54
CA SER A 612 -13.57 32.08 6.96
C SER A 612 -14.47 31.89 5.76
N ALA A 613 -15.43 30.95 5.84
CA ALA A 613 -16.33 30.60 4.76
C ALA A 613 -17.75 31.15 4.99
N ASP A 614 -17.84 32.39 5.47
CA ASP A 614 -19.08 33.11 5.81
C ASP A 614 -19.74 33.81 4.60
N GLY A 615 -19.14 33.74 3.42
CA GLY A 615 -19.61 34.40 2.19
C GLY A 615 -19.39 35.90 2.14
N SER A 616 -18.76 36.49 3.17
CA SER A 616 -18.41 37.92 3.23
C SER A 616 -17.09 38.20 2.52
N CYS A 617 -16.87 39.48 2.19
CA CYS A 617 -15.59 39.93 1.66
C CYS A 617 -14.62 40.18 2.81
N HIS A 618 -13.45 39.54 2.75
CA HIS A 618 -12.38 39.70 3.74
C HIS A 618 -11.13 40.23 3.05
N THR A 619 -10.51 41.26 3.59
CA THR A 619 -9.24 41.79 3.07
C THR A 619 -8.07 40.90 3.53
N ASN A 620 -7.14 40.57 2.64
CA ASN A 620 -5.95 39.81 3.01
C ASN A 620 -4.99 40.67 3.84
N ALA A 621 -4.05 40.00 4.53
CA ALA A 621 -2.90 40.65 5.16
C ALA A 621 -2.17 41.56 4.14
N GLY A 622 -1.96 42.83 4.51
CA GLY A 622 -1.41 43.88 3.65
C GLY A 622 -2.44 44.83 3.00
N GLY A 623 -3.74 44.52 3.06
CA GLY A 623 -4.83 45.46 2.76
C GLY A 623 -5.06 45.83 1.29
N THR A 624 -4.36 45.19 0.35
CA THR A 624 -4.45 45.49 -1.09
C THR A 624 -5.26 44.48 -1.90
N THR A 625 -5.40 43.26 -1.41
CA THR A 625 -6.16 42.17 -2.03
C THR A 625 -7.22 41.66 -1.07
N SER A 626 -8.20 40.91 -1.57
CA SER A 626 -9.27 40.35 -0.74
C SER A 626 -9.66 38.96 -1.21
N PHE A 627 -10.44 38.26 -0.38
CA PHE A 627 -11.01 36.97 -0.69
C PHE A 627 -12.47 36.88 -0.23
N ARG A 628 -13.20 35.96 -0.84
CA ARG A 628 -14.50 35.51 -0.37
C ARG A 628 -14.50 33.99 -0.43
N ALA A 629 -14.77 33.34 0.70
CA ALA A 629 -15.03 31.91 0.72
C ALA A 629 -16.45 31.65 1.21
N SER A 630 -17.10 30.63 0.65
CA SER A 630 -18.45 30.24 1.06
C SER A 630 -18.60 28.74 1.00
N ILE A 631 -19.37 28.17 1.92
CA ILE A 631 -19.78 26.76 1.91
C ILE A 631 -21.29 26.71 1.77
N ASN A 632 -21.78 26.09 0.71
CA ASN A 632 -23.18 25.76 0.55
C ASN A 632 -23.39 24.33 1.05
N VAL A 633 -23.91 24.23 2.28
CA VAL A 633 -24.16 22.93 2.95
C VAL A 633 -25.28 22.15 2.26
N ALA A 634 -26.23 22.82 1.59
CA ALA A 634 -27.36 22.16 0.92
C ALA A 634 -26.89 21.37 -0.31
N ASP A 635 -26.01 21.97 -1.12
CA ASP A 635 -25.50 21.36 -2.35
C ASP A 635 -24.15 20.68 -2.14
N SER A 636 -23.63 20.71 -0.91
CA SER A 636 -22.28 20.26 -0.57
C SER A 636 -21.24 20.87 -1.51
N THR A 637 -21.23 22.18 -1.70
CA THR A 637 -20.20 22.85 -2.51
C THR A 637 -19.49 23.93 -1.71
N ALA A 638 -18.28 24.28 -2.10
CA ALA A 638 -17.58 25.43 -1.55
C ALA A 638 -16.90 26.24 -2.65
N THR A 639 -16.83 27.54 -2.45
CA THR A 639 -16.16 28.45 -3.37
C THR A 639 -15.09 29.24 -2.63
N ILE A 640 -13.99 29.51 -3.31
CA ILE A 640 -12.95 30.45 -2.87
C ILE A 640 -12.64 31.36 -4.05
N THR A 641 -12.98 32.63 -3.90
CA THR A 641 -12.70 33.66 -4.91
C THR A 641 -11.67 34.62 -4.35
N MET A 642 -10.58 34.83 -5.08
CA MET A 642 -9.52 35.78 -4.77
C MET A 642 -9.67 37.03 -5.64
N TYR A 643 -9.41 38.20 -5.08
CA TYR A 643 -9.60 39.50 -5.73
C TYR A 643 -8.33 40.35 -5.66
N SER A 644 -8.10 41.16 -6.69
CA SER A 644 -6.93 42.05 -6.77
C SER A 644 -7.10 43.39 -6.05
N ASP A 645 -8.28 43.66 -5.51
CA ASP A 645 -8.64 44.85 -4.73
C ASP A 645 -9.12 44.49 -3.32
N SER A 646 -9.32 45.47 -2.43
CA SER A 646 -9.81 45.27 -1.06
C SER A 646 -11.32 45.05 -0.95
N GLU A 647 -12.09 45.43 -1.97
CA GLU A 647 -13.56 45.49 -1.91
C GLU A 647 -14.25 44.29 -2.59
N CYS A 648 -13.49 43.24 -2.93
CA CYS A 648 -13.94 42.08 -3.69
C CYS A 648 -14.64 42.43 -5.02
N THR A 649 -14.09 43.39 -5.78
CA THR A 649 -14.70 43.85 -7.04
C THR A 649 -14.08 43.18 -8.27
N PHE A 650 -12.76 42.95 -8.26
CA PHE A 650 -11.98 42.49 -9.41
C PHE A 650 -11.43 41.08 -9.15
N VAL A 651 -12.14 40.07 -9.66
CA VAL A 651 -11.78 38.66 -9.51
C VAL A 651 -10.43 38.37 -10.20
N THR A 652 -9.51 37.77 -9.45
CA THR A 652 -8.22 37.27 -9.95
C THR A 652 -8.28 35.78 -10.25
N SER A 653 -8.90 35.01 -9.36
CA SER A 653 -9.07 33.57 -9.50
C SER A 653 -10.28 33.09 -8.73
N ASP A 654 -10.95 32.06 -9.25
CA ASP A 654 -12.10 31.44 -8.60
C ASP A 654 -11.91 29.93 -8.56
N THR A 655 -12.09 29.35 -7.38
CA THR A 655 -11.97 27.91 -7.14
C THR A 655 -13.33 27.40 -6.68
N ASN A 656 -13.96 26.57 -7.51
CA ASN A 656 -15.23 25.92 -7.18
C ASN A 656 -14.96 24.45 -6.83
N LEU A 657 -15.41 24.05 -5.65
CA LEU A 657 -15.17 22.74 -5.06
C LEU A 657 -16.53 22.05 -4.90
N ASP A 658 -16.65 20.87 -5.47
CA ASP A 658 -17.83 20.03 -5.29
C ASP A 658 -17.76 19.23 -3.98
N GLY A 659 -18.85 18.53 -3.66
CA GLY A 659 -18.95 17.77 -2.41
C GLY A 659 -17.93 16.63 -2.34
N GLN A 660 -17.45 16.19 -3.49
CA GLN A 660 -16.48 15.12 -3.61
C GLN A 660 -15.07 15.61 -3.28
N ALA A 661 -14.65 16.75 -3.82
CA ALA A 661 -13.37 17.38 -3.52
C ALA A 661 -13.23 17.68 -2.02
N LEU A 662 -14.35 17.97 -1.35
CA LEU A 662 -14.40 18.37 0.05
C LEU A 662 -14.55 17.18 1.02
N SER A 663 -15.24 16.11 0.60
CA SER A 663 -15.41 14.89 1.41
C SER A 663 -14.25 13.90 1.29
N SER A 664 -13.70 13.73 0.08
CA SER A 664 -12.60 12.78 -0.18
C SER A 664 -11.21 13.40 -0.06
N SER A 665 -11.12 14.74 -0.04
CA SER A 665 -9.87 15.52 0.02
C SER A 665 -8.76 14.95 -0.91
N PRO A 666 -9.06 14.77 -2.22
CA PRO A 666 -8.12 14.15 -3.13
C PRO A 666 -6.94 15.10 -3.37
N CYS A 667 -5.76 14.53 -3.66
CA CYS A 667 -4.61 15.34 -4.06
C CYS A 667 -4.82 15.86 -5.48
N MET A 668 -5.08 17.16 -5.60
CA MET A 668 -5.35 17.84 -6.87
C MET A 668 -4.05 18.44 -7.42
N LEU A 669 -3.73 18.17 -8.68
CA LEU A 669 -2.59 18.77 -9.35
C LEU A 669 -2.86 20.24 -9.68
N TYR A 670 -1.88 21.11 -9.47
CA TYR A 670 -1.92 22.47 -9.99
C TYR A 670 -0.54 22.95 -10.45
N GLN A 671 -0.54 23.95 -11.34
CA GLN A 671 0.69 24.54 -11.87
C GLN A 671 1.34 25.45 -10.84
N CYS A 672 2.62 25.21 -10.57
CA CYS A 672 3.46 26.01 -9.68
C CYS A 672 4.90 25.98 -10.20
N GLU A 673 5.76 26.84 -9.65
CA GLU A 673 7.20 26.84 -9.92
C GLU A 673 7.92 25.69 -9.16
N SER A 674 7.53 24.44 -9.40
CA SER A 674 8.20 23.23 -8.88
C SER A 674 8.57 22.28 -10.01
N ARG A 675 9.70 21.58 -9.87
CA ARG A 675 10.19 20.58 -10.84
C ARG A 675 9.19 19.46 -11.11
N TYR A 676 8.31 19.15 -10.15
CA TYR A 676 7.40 18.01 -10.21
C TYR A 676 5.91 18.40 -10.27
N ASN A 677 5.59 19.68 -10.52
CA ASN A 677 4.27 20.28 -10.23
C ASN A 677 3.92 20.25 -8.73
N CYS A 678 2.81 20.88 -8.36
CA CYS A 678 2.36 20.95 -6.97
C CYS A 678 1.02 20.24 -6.78
N GLY A 679 0.78 19.83 -5.54
CA GLY A 679 -0.47 19.24 -5.09
C GLY A 679 -1.25 20.23 -4.21
N ARG A 680 -2.57 20.15 -4.25
CA ARG A 680 -3.48 20.82 -3.33
C ARG A 680 -4.50 19.85 -2.75
N ARG A 681 -4.86 20.05 -1.49
CA ARG A 681 -6.02 19.41 -0.86
C ARG A 681 -6.94 20.45 -0.25
N TYR A 682 -8.20 20.08 -0.13
CA TYR A 682 -9.24 20.92 0.42
C TYR A 682 -9.97 20.15 1.52
N SER A 683 -10.26 20.83 2.62
CA SER A 683 -11.10 20.30 3.70
C SER A 683 -11.91 21.44 4.33
N VAL A 684 -12.94 21.11 5.11
CA VAL A 684 -13.87 22.10 5.70
C VAL A 684 -14.14 21.80 7.16
N GLY A 685 -14.59 22.79 7.91
CA GLY A 685 -15.05 22.61 9.28
C GLY A 685 -15.95 23.73 9.79
N GLY A 686 -16.31 23.66 11.09
CA GLY A 686 -17.13 24.68 11.75
C GLY A 686 -18.62 24.70 11.34
N LEU A 687 -19.16 23.59 10.84
CA LEU A 687 -20.52 23.50 10.31
C LEU A 687 -21.61 23.14 11.35
N GLY A 688 -21.28 22.95 12.64
CA GLY A 688 -22.26 22.74 13.72
C GLY A 688 -22.58 21.27 14.07
N GLY A 689 -21.88 20.30 13.48
CA GLY A 689 -21.99 18.87 13.77
C GLY A 689 -20.61 18.20 13.84
N SER A 690 -20.53 16.96 14.33
CA SER A 690 -19.29 16.16 14.23
C SER A 690 -18.86 16.08 12.77
N SER A 691 -17.56 16.28 12.49
CA SER A 691 -16.96 16.04 11.18
C SER A 691 -17.45 14.71 10.60
N SER A 692 -17.92 14.70 9.35
CA SER A 692 -18.34 13.47 8.68
C SER A 692 -17.17 12.63 8.18
N GLN A 693 -15.92 12.88 8.64
CA GLN A 693 -14.75 12.05 8.31
C GLN A 693 -15.08 10.55 8.52
N GLY A 694 -15.45 9.88 7.42
CA GLY A 694 -15.87 8.48 7.38
C GLY A 694 -17.35 8.15 7.67
N LYS A 695 -18.24 9.11 8.01
CA LYS A 695 -19.66 8.83 8.31
C LYS A 695 -20.56 8.99 7.08
N LYS A 696 -21.50 8.06 6.87
CA LYS A 696 -22.53 8.14 5.82
C LYS A 696 -23.88 8.57 6.40
N SER A 697 -24.63 9.38 5.67
CA SER A 697 -26.04 9.68 5.99
C SER A 697 -26.91 8.64 5.32
N VAL A 698 -27.86 8.08 6.06
CA VAL A 698 -28.70 6.98 5.61
C VAL A 698 -30.17 7.32 5.81
N VAL A 699 -30.95 7.09 4.76
CA VAL A 699 -32.42 7.08 4.80
C VAL A 699 -32.88 5.64 4.65
N VAL A 700 -33.65 5.14 5.60
CA VAL A 700 -34.18 3.77 5.61
C VAL A 700 -35.70 3.82 5.47
N VAL A 701 -36.26 3.05 4.55
CA VAL A 701 -37.70 3.03 4.23
C VAL A 701 -38.30 1.67 4.60
N TYR A 702 -39.46 1.71 5.24
CA TYR A 702 -40.21 0.57 5.77
C TYR A 702 -41.65 0.58 5.28
N GLU A 703 -42.26 -0.61 5.19
CA GLU A 703 -43.71 -0.77 4.93
C GLU A 703 -44.54 -0.81 6.22
N ASP A 704 -43.90 -0.71 7.39
CA ASP A 704 -44.58 -0.73 8.68
C ASP A 704 -44.47 0.60 9.44
N SER A 705 -45.55 0.96 10.14
CA SER A 705 -45.65 2.22 10.89
C SER A 705 -44.79 2.29 12.14
N TYR A 706 -44.12 1.20 12.51
CA TYR A 706 -43.26 1.11 13.68
C TYR A 706 -41.77 1.02 13.30
N CYS A 707 -41.45 0.97 12.00
CA CYS A 707 -40.10 0.78 11.46
C CYS A 707 -39.37 -0.38 12.14
N ALA A 708 -40.12 -1.47 12.39
CA ALA A 708 -39.69 -2.61 13.20
C ALA A 708 -39.46 -3.88 12.37
N ILE A 709 -39.92 -3.90 11.11
CA ILE A 709 -39.61 -4.99 10.18
C ILE A 709 -38.36 -4.67 9.35
N SER A 710 -37.91 -5.63 8.53
CA SER A 710 -36.85 -5.37 7.56
C SER A 710 -37.28 -4.26 6.60
N PRO A 711 -36.38 -3.30 6.29
CA PRO A 711 -36.69 -2.23 5.36
C PRO A 711 -36.79 -2.76 3.93
N ILE A 712 -37.53 -2.01 3.11
CA ILE A 712 -37.69 -2.29 1.68
C ILE A 712 -36.63 -1.58 0.83
N GLN A 713 -36.15 -0.43 1.31
CA GLN A 713 -35.14 0.38 0.63
C GLN A 713 -34.30 1.14 1.67
N LEU A 714 -33.01 1.28 1.41
CA LEU A 714 -32.09 2.07 2.22
C LEU A 714 -31.15 2.83 1.29
N THR A 715 -31.15 4.15 1.34
CA THR A 715 -30.25 4.99 0.53
C THR A 715 -29.21 5.64 1.42
N PHE A 716 -27.94 5.61 0.99
CA PHE A 716 -26.86 6.29 1.68
C PHE A 716 -26.20 7.34 0.79
N THR A 717 -25.75 8.42 1.40
CA THR A 717 -24.93 9.47 0.79
C THR A 717 -23.72 9.76 1.67
N THR A 718 -22.70 10.40 1.11
CA THR A 718 -21.52 10.90 1.83
C THR A 718 -21.58 12.42 1.99
N PRO A 719 -22.50 12.96 2.82
CA PRO A 719 -22.61 14.41 2.98
C PRO A 719 -21.44 14.98 3.77
N MET A 720 -21.22 16.29 3.62
CA MET A 720 -20.28 17.07 4.44
C MET A 720 -20.62 17.06 5.94
N GLN A 721 -21.88 16.80 6.28
CA GLN A 721 -22.36 16.68 7.64
C GLN A 721 -23.32 15.52 7.77
N CYS A 722 -23.19 14.80 8.87
CA CYS A 722 -24.23 13.86 9.28
C CYS A 722 -24.76 14.25 10.65
N ILE A 723 -26.01 14.73 10.67
CA ILE A 723 -26.72 15.10 11.91
C ILE A 723 -27.75 14.00 12.19
N PRO A 724 -27.52 13.14 13.21
CA PRO A 724 -28.55 12.18 13.61
C PRO A 724 -29.74 12.94 14.20
N PRO A 725 -30.99 12.57 13.89
CA PRO A 725 -32.17 13.20 14.48
C PRO A 725 -32.17 13.03 16.00
N THR A 726 -32.70 14.03 16.71
CA THR A 726 -32.73 14.08 18.20
C THR A 726 -33.52 12.95 18.85
N ALA A 727 -34.34 12.22 18.07
CA ALA A 727 -34.89 10.91 18.39
C ALA A 727 -35.21 10.16 17.09
N ALA A 728 -34.95 8.85 17.03
CA ALA A 728 -35.42 8.02 15.93
C ALA A 728 -36.96 8.01 15.94
N ARG A 729 -37.58 8.67 14.96
CA ARG A 729 -39.02 8.63 14.72
C ARG A 729 -39.27 7.98 13.37
N CYS A 730 -40.20 7.04 13.35
CA CYS A 730 -40.72 6.44 12.14
C CYS A 730 -41.72 7.44 11.53
N GLU A 731 -41.32 8.16 10.48
CA GLU A 731 -42.11 9.23 9.88
C GLU A 731 -42.85 8.73 8.64
N THR A 732 -44.12 9.13 8.46
CA THR A 732 -44.90 8.73 7.27
C THR A 732 -44.43 9.50 6.05
N LEU A 733 -43.89 8.79 5.05
CA LEU A 733 -43.45 9.35 3.78
C LEU A 733 -44.63 9.55 2.81
N PHE A 734 -45.59 8.62 2.81
CA PHE A 734 -46.86 8.70 2.06
C PHE A 734 -48.04 8.22 2.91
N GLY A 735 -49.15 8.98 2.95
CA GLY A 735 -50.38 8.59 3.66
C GLY A 735 -51.43 7.98 2.73
N GLY A 736 -51.85 6.73 2.98
CA GLY A 736 -52.86 6.03 2.17
C GLY A 736 -52.79 4.49 2.30
N PRO A 737 -53.52 3.72 1.47
CA PRO A 737 -53.48 2.26 1.47
C PRO A 737 -52.11 1.64 1.10
N ASN A 738 -51.15 2.46 0.64
CA ASN A 738 -49.75 2.10 0.36
C ASN A 738 -48.79 2.96 1.20
N ALA A 739 -49.07 3.14 2.49
CA ALA A 739 -48.24 3.98 3.34
C ALA A 739 -46.86 3.36 3.58
N VAL A 740 -45.80 4.14 3.34
CA VAL A 740 -44.42 3.79 3.70
C VAL A 740 -43.86 4.83 4.67
N TYR A 741 -42.91 4.38 5.48
CA TYR A 741 -42.36 5.13 6.60
C TYR A 741 -40.85 5.21 6.48
N GLU A 742 -40.23 6.30 6.93
CA GLU A 742 -38.78 6.47 6.88
C GLU A 742 -38.15 6.75 8.24
N THR A 743 -36.88 6.39 8.37
CA THR A 743 -35.98 6.82 9.45
C THR A 743 -34.69 7.35 8.86
N ARG A 744 -34.09 8.36 9.50
CA ARG A 744 -32.81 8.96 9.08
C ARG A 744 -31.75 8.71 10.14
N GLU A 745 -30.57 8.26 9.74
CA GLU A 745 -29.49 7.91 10.66
C GLU A 745 -28.11 8.27 10.09
N CYS A 746 -27.14 8.39 10.99
CA CYS A 746 -25.74 8.61 10.67
C CYS A 746 -24.93 7.38 11.03
N VAL A 747 -24.23 6.81 10.06
CA VAL A 747 -23.62 5.50 10.20
C VAL A 747 -22.12 5.58 9.94
N ASP A 748 -21.34 5.00 10.85
CA ASP A 748 -19.88 4.91 10.75
C ASP A 748 -19.45 3.73 9.86
N ASN A 749 -20.27 2.68 9.82
CA ASN A 749 -20.05 1.50 9.00
C ASN A 749 -21.38 1.12 8.33
N LEU A 750 -21.45 1.34 7.01
CA LEU A 750 -22.64 1.11 6.23
C LEU A 750 -23.04 -0.36 6.22
N ASP A 751 -22.09 -1.27 5.99
CA ASP A 751 -22.38 -2.70 5.84
C ASP A 751 -22.95 -3.29 7.13
N LYS A 752 -22.34 -2.97 8.27
CA LYS A 752 -22.85 -3.36 9.59
C LYS A 752 -24.25 -2.79 9.87
N PHE A 753 -24.49 -1.56 9.43
CA PHE A 753 -25.79 -0.93 9.59
C PHE A 753 -26.85 -1.61 8.72
N VAL A 754 -26.55 -1.85 7.44
CA VAL A 754 -27.40 -2.59 6.51
C VAL A 754 -27.71 -3.99 7.05
N ASP A 755 -26.69 -4.74 7.47
CA ASP A 755 -26.86 -6.07 8.10
C ASP A 755 -27.78 -6.02 9.32
N SER A 756 -27.64 -5.00 10.17
CA SER A 756 -28.48 -4.85 11.37
C SER A 756 -29.96 -4.57 11.05
N LYS A 757 -30.24 -3.89 9.93
CA LYS A 757 -31.59 -3.52 9.53
C LYS A 757 -32.27 -4.60 8.69
N PHE A 758 -31.56 -5.17 7.73
CA PHE A 758 -32.10 -6.22 6.86
C PHE A 758 -32.09 -7.59 7.53
N GLN A 759 -31.22 -7.85 8.51
CA GLN A 759 -31.15 -9.08 9.29
C GLN A 759 -31.05 -10.33 8.41
N SER A 760 -32.14 -11.11 8.29
CA SER A 760 -32.21 -12.33 7.46
C SER A 760 -32.77 -12.09 6.06
N THR A 761 -33.25 -10.88 5.79
CA THR A 761 -33.80 -10.48 4.48
C THR A 761 -32.65 -10.23 3.52
N ALA A 762 -32.62 -10.96 2.41
CA ALA A 762 -31.62 -10.73 1.38
C ALA A 762 -31.82 -9.35 0.73
N TYR A 763 -30.74 -8.70 0.34
CA TYR A 763 -30.73 -7.38 -0.27
C TYR A 763 -29.72 -7.26 -1.44
N LEU A 764 -29.97 -6.28 -2.31
CA LEU A 764 -29.13 -5.82 -3.42
C LEU A 764 -28.64 -4.40 -3.13
N ILE A 765 -27.33 -4.21 -3.07
CA ILE A 765 -26.66 -2.90 -3.04
C ILE A 765 -26.35 -2.46 -4.46
N VAL A 766 -26.77 -1.26 -4.81
CA VAL A 766 -26.39 -0.54 -6.02
C VAL A 766 -25.57 0.67 -5.59
N GLU A 767 -24.25 0.60 -5.75
CA GLU A 767 -23.32 1.70 -5.49
C GLU A 767 -23.18 2.56 -6.74
N ASN A 768 -23.41 3.86 -6.60
CA ASN A 768 -23.29 4.85 -7.67
C ASN A 768 -21.97 5.61 -7.50
N TYR A 769 -21.17 5.63 -8.55
CA TYR A 769 -19.88 6.31 -8.60
C TYR A 769 -19.94 7.55 -9.51
N ALA A 770 -19.02 8.48 -9.31
CA ALA A 770 -18.96 9.68 -10.14
C ALA A 770 -18.62 9.35 -11.59
N ASN A 771 -19.37 9.94 -12.52
CA ASN A 771 -19.20 9.68 -13.95
C ASN A 771 -17.79 10.07 -14.42
N GLY A 772 -17.20 9.28 -15.32
CA GLY A 772 -15.83 9.46 -15.81
C GLY A 772 -14.71 9.02 -14.85
N THR A 773 -15.04 8.57 -13.62
CA THR A 773 -14.04 8.11 -12.64
C THR A 773 -13.75 6.60 -12.71
N SER A 774 -14.36 5.87 -13.64
CA SER A 774 -14.24 4.40 -13.74
C SER A 774 -14.50 3.68 -12.41
N CYS A 775 -15.55 4.10 -11.70
CA CYS A 775 -15.91 3.62 -10.36
C CYS A 775 -14.80 3.75 -9.30
N GLN A 776 -13.98 4.81 -9.36
CA GLN A 776 -12.99 5.08 -8.32
C GLN A 776 -13.54 5.94 -7.19
N ILE A 777 -14.57 6.75 -7.45
CA ILE A 777 -15.10 7.68 -6.46
C ILE A 777 -16.59 7.41 -6.21
N LEU A 778 -16.90 6.83 -5.05
CA LEU A 778 -18.26 6.51 -4.62
C LEU A 778 -19.03 7.78 -4.28
N ASN A 779 -20.21 7.96 -4.89
CA ASN A 779 -21.07 9.12 -4.72
C ASN A 779 -22.23 8.82 -3.74
N SER A 780 -22.95 7.73 -3.99
CA SER A 780 -24.09 7.30 -3.18
C SER A 780 -24.33 5.80 -3.36
N GLY A 781 -25.31 5.24 -2.68
CA GLY A 781 -25.83 3.95 -3.07
C GLY A 781 -27.19 3.67 -2.48
N THR A 782 -27.89 2.73 -3.10
CA THR A 782 -29.20 2.28 -2.66
C THR A 782 -29.20 0.78 -2.45
N ILE A 783 -29.70 0.35 -1.31
CA ILE A 783 -29.89 -1.04 -0.94
C ILE A 783 -31.39 -1.35 -1.03
N TYR A 784 -31.73 -2.37 -1.81
CA TYR A 784 -33.10 -2.82 -2.03
C TYR A 784 -33.32 -4.20 -1.40
N ALA A 785 -34.51 -4.44 -0.83
CA ALA A 785 -34.90 -5.78 -0.41
C ALA A 785 -34.98 -6.72 -1.63
N ALA A 786 -34.36 -7.89 -1.51
CA ALA A 786 -34.19 -8.86 -2.58
C ALA A 786 -34.63 -10.26 -2.12
N ASP A 787 -35.80 -10.31 -1.49
CA ASP A 787 -36.44 -11.52 -0.96
C ASP A 787 -37.44 -12.17 -1.93
N GLY A 788 -37.46 -11.70 -3.18
CA GLY A 788 -38.40 -12.14 -4.22
C GLY A 788 -39.86 -11.72 -3.99
N LYS A 789 -40.17 -10.90 -2.96
CA LYS A 789 -41.51 -10.35 -2.76
C LYS A 789 -41.69 -9.03 -3.50
N CYS A 790 -42.96 -8.66 -3.69
CA CYS A 790 -43.39 -7.42 -4.31
C CYS A 790 -43.30 -6.27 -3.29
N HIS A 791 -42.38 -5.34 -3.50
CA HIS A 791 -42.18 -4.17 -2.62
C HIS A 791 -42.48 -2.88 -3.34
N LEU A 792 -42.95 -1.86 -2.62
CA LEU A 792 -43.10 -0.52 -3.17
C LEU A 792 -41.73 0.16 -3.33
N ASN A 793 -41.51 0.85 -4.45
CA ASN A 793 -40.41 1.79 -4.61
C ASN A 793 -40.84 3.19 -4.15
N ALA A 794 -40.18 3.69 -3.10
CA ALA A 794 -40.49 4.99 -2.53
C ALA A 794 -40.04 6.17 -3.41
N THR A 795 -39.15 5.96 -4.37
CA THR A 795 -38.62 7.00 -5.25
C THR A 795 -39.64 7.41 -6.31
N ASP A 796 -40.33 6.46 -6.95
CA ASP A 796 -41.19 6.73 -8.11
C ASP A 796 -42.61 6.13 -8.02
N GLY A 797 -42.91 5.40 -6.94
CA GLY A 797 -44.24 4.81 -6.70
C GLY A 797 -44.53 3.54 -7.49
N THR A 798 -43.54 2.99 -8.22
CA THR A 798 -43.64 1.66 -8.84
C THR A 798 -43.43 0.55 -7.81
N TYR A 799 -43.61 -0.70 -8.22
CA TYR A 799 -43.32 -1.88 -7.39
C TYR A 799 -42.18 -2.67 -8.00
N PHE A 800 -41.42 -3.40 -7.18
CA PHE A 800 -40.31 -4.20 -7.66
C PHE A 800 -40.22 -5.57 -6.99
N THR A 801 -39.61 -6.52 -7.70
CA THR A 801 -39.16 -7.81 -7.17
C THR A 801 -37.72 -8.03 -7.63
N ILE A 802 -36.85 -8.49 -6.73
CA ILE A 802 -35.44 -8.78 -7.05
C ILE A 802 -35.14 -10.22 -6.64
N ILE A 803 -34.59 -11.00 -7.56
CA ILE A 803 -34.24 -12.41 -7.39
C ILE A 803 -32.88 -12.71 -8.02
N GLN A 804 -32.20 -13.75 -7.52
CA GLN A 804 -30.95 -14.23 -8.09
C GLN A 804 -31.20 -15.51 -8.90
N GLU A 805 -30.71 -15.50 -10.12
CA GLU A 805 -30.77 -16.61 -11.06
C GLU A 805 -29.73 -17.68 -10.73
N MET A 806 -29.92 -18.89 -11.28
CA MET A 806 -28.99 -20.02 -11.06
C MET A 806 -27.56 -19.78 -11.55
N ASP A 807 -27.39 -18.91 -12.55
CA ASP A 807 -26.07 -18.53 -13.08
C ASP A 807 -25.39 -17.38 -12.30
N GLY A 808 -26.03 -16.93 -11.22
CA GLY A 808 -25.56 -15.84 -10.37
C GLY A 808 -25.95 -14.44 -10.83
N SER A 809 -26.63 -14.31 -11.98
CA SER A 809 -27.19 -13.02 -12.43
C SER A 809 -28.35 -12.59 -11.55
N ILE A 810 -28.65 -11.29 -11.54
CA ILE A 810 -29.77 -10.73 -10.78
C ILE A 810 -30.85 -10.31 -11.77
N ALA A 811 -32.06 -10.82 -11.56
CA ALA A 811 -33.24 -10.31 -12.23
C ALA A 811 -33.95 -9.30 -11.33
N VAL A 812 -34.07 -8.07 -11.83
CA VAL A 812 -34.85 -6.98 -11.24
C VAL A 812 -36.08 -6.78 -12.11
N ALA A 813 -37.26 -6.99 -11.56
CA ALA A 813 -38.52 -6.71 -12.25
C ALA A 813 -39.18 -5.49 -11.64
N SER A 814 -39.64 -4.55 -12.47
CA SER A 814 -40.48 -3.44 -12.05
C SER A 814 -41.91 -3.62 -12.54
N TYR A 815 -42.87 -3.15 -11.74
CA TYR A 815 -44.30 -3.31 -11.97
C TYR A 815 -45.03 -1.99 -11.70
N PRO A 816 -46.06 -1.66 -12.50
CA PRO A 816 -46.88 -0.47 -12.26
C PRO A 816 -47.90 -0.65 -11.13
N THR A 817 -48.14 -1.89 -10.66
CA THR A 817 -49.17 -2.19 -9.65
C THR A 817 -48.65 -3.05 -8.51
N SER A 818 -49.28 -2.93 -7.34
CA SER A 818 -48.96 -3.70 -6.12
C SER A 818 -49.24 -5.20 -6.23
N SER A 819 -49.82 -5.64 -7.36
CA SER A 819 -50.12 -7.04 -7.59
C SER A 819 -48.95 -7.85 -8.16
N CYS A 820 -47.86 -7.16 -8.56
CA CYS A 820 -46.65 -7.74 -9.20
C CYS A 820 -46.96 -8.90 -10.15
N LYS A 821 -47.90 -8.68 -11.07
CA LYS A 821 -48.24 -9.68 -12.08
C LYS A 821 -47.14 -9.73 -13.12
N GLU A 822 -46.64 -10.93 -13.40
CA GLU A 822 -45.67 -11.23 -14.47
C GLU A 822 -46.05 -10.62 -15.83
N SER A 823 -47.34 -10.51 -16.14
CA SER A 823 -47.82 -9.88 -17.39
C SER A 823 -47.56 -8.38 -17.49
N GLU A 824 -47.24 -7.73 -16.38
CA GLU A 824 -46.97 -6.29 -16.26
C GLU A 824 -45.49 -6.01 -15.96
N ALA A 825 -44.66 -7.06 -15.84
CA ALA A 825 -43.26 -6.97 -15.44
C ALA A 825 -42.38 -6.36 -16.55
N VAL A 826 -41.58 -5.37 -16.19
CA VAL A 826 -40.42 -4.94 -16.97
C VAL A 826 -39.17 -5.53 -16.31
N ASN A 827 -38.64 -6.58 -16.93
CA ASN A 827 -37.49 -7.33 -16.40
C ASN A 827 -36.17 -6.74 -16.89
N PHE A 828 -35.23 -6.64 -15.96
CA PHE A 828 -33.85 -6.26 -16.19
C PHE A 828 -32.91 -7.30 -15.57
N ILE A 829 -31.91 -7.75 -16.32
CA ILE A 829 -30.94 -8.74 -15.86
C ILE A 829 -29.57 -8.07 -15.74
N VAL A 830 -29.03 -8.05 -14.52
CA VAL A 830 -27.61 -7.75 -14.27
C VAL A 830 -26.87 -9.08 -14.33
N ASP A 831 -26.10 -9.27 -15.39
CA ASP A 831 -25.33 -10.50 -15.57
C ASP A 831 -24.36 -10.74 -14.40
N SER A 832 -24.09 -12.02 -14.12
CA SER A 832 -23.25 -12.46 -13.00
C SER A 832 -21.82 -11.92 -13.00
N TRP A 833 -21.32 -11.43 -14.14
CA TRP A 833 -19.98 -10.83 -14.23
C TRP A 833 -19.86 -9.43 -13.62
N TYR A 834 -20.97 -8.76 -13.31
CA TYR A 834 -21.00 -7.43 -12.68
C TYR A 834 -21.46 -7.43 -11.22
N VAL A 835 -21.88 -8.59 -10.72
CA VAL A 835 -22.45 -8.74 -9.37
C VAL A 835 -21.40 -9.29 -8.42
N ASN A 836 -21.11 -8.57 -7.33
CA ASN A 836 -20.08 -8.93 -6.32
C ASN A 836 -18.66 -9.06 -6.91
N THR A 837 -18.39 -8.42 -8.06
CA THR A 837 -17.08 -8.49 -8.74
C THR A 837 -16.27 -7.21 -8.63
N ASP A 838 -16.80 -6.19 -7.94
CA ASP A 838 -16.28 -4.81 -7.90
C ASP A 838 -16.01 -4.21 -9.29
N ARG A 839 -16.62 -4.79 -10.35
CA ARG A 839 -16.52 -4.30 -11.71
C ARG A 839 -17.52 -3.19 -11.93
N CYS A 840 -17.01 -2.11 -12.49
CA CYS A 840 -17.80 -0.99 -12.93
C CYS A 840 -18.70 -1.38 -14.11
N PHE A 841 -20.02 -1.27 -13.93
CA PHE A 841 -21.02 -1.30 -14.99
C PHE A 841 -21.50 0.13 -15.23
N GLY A 842 -20.95 0.78 -16.26
CA GLY A 842 -21.14 2.22 -16.46
C GLY A 842 -20.42 3.01 -15.37
N ASP A 843 -21.18 3.61 -14.46
CA ASP A 843 -20.72 4.35 -13.28
C ASP A 843 -21.14 3.67 -11.96
N ARG A 844 -21.33 2.34 -11.95
CA ARG A 844 -21.92 1.63 -10.80
C ARG A 844 -21.28 0.30 -10.47
N ILE A 845 -21.43 -0.13 -9.22
CA ILE A 845 -21.09 -1.47 -8.76
C ILE A 845 -22.31 -2.09 -8.09
N PHE A 846 -22.58 -3.36 -8.42
CA PHE A 846 -23.68 -4.13 -7.86
C PHE A 846 -23.14 -5.16 -6.87
N ARG A 847 -23.69 -5.18 -5.65
CA ARG A 847 -23.37 -6.19 -4.63
C ARG A 847 -24.64 -6.81 -4.06
N THR A 848 -24.59 -8.08 -3.67
CA THR A 848 -25.73 -8.75 -3.03
C THR A 848 -25.31 -9.41 -1.73
N SER A 849 -26.28 -9.53 -0.83
CA SER A 849 -26.20 -10.45 0.31
C SER A 849 -26.46 -11.91 -0.12
N LYS A 850 -26.52 -12.86 0.82
CA LYS A 850 -26.91 -14.26 0.57
C LYS A 850 -28.36 -14.35 0.06
N MET A 851 -28.55 -14.21 -1.25
CA MET A 851 -29.85 -14.35 -1.92
C MET A 851 -30.20 -15.83 -2.14
N ALA A 852 -31.50 -16.17 -2.06
CA ALA A 852 -31.98 -17.51 -2.40
C ALA A 852 -31.98 -17.69 -3.91
N ILE A 853 -31.43 -18.82 -4.39
CA ILE A 853 -31.42 -19.17 -5.81
C ILE A 853 -32.84 -19.52 -6.24
N ALA A 854 -33.37 -18.83 -7.24
CA ALA A 854 -34.67 -19.15 -7.81
C ALA A 854 -34.64 -20.54 -8.46
N THR A 855 -35.44 -21.49 -7.96
CA THR A 855 -35.49 -22.87 -8.47
C THR A 855 -36.45 -23.06 -9.66
N THR A 856 -37.19 -22.02 -10.05
CA THR A 856 -38.08 -22.04 -11.21
C THR A 856 -38.37 -20.61 -11.68
N ILE A 857 -37.88 -20.27 -12.86
CA ILE A 857 -38.42 -19.18 -13.68
C ILE A 857 -38.60 -19.72 -15.10
N SER A 858 -39.84 -19.67 -15.58
CA SER A 858 -40.18 -19.97 -16.97
C SER A 858 -39.94 -18.73 -17.82
N ILE A 859 -38.77 -18.64 -18.47
CA ILE A 859 -38.50 -17.61 -19.46
C ILE A 859 -39.28 -17.94 -20.75
N PRO A 860 -40.14 -17.07 -21.29
CA PRO A 860 -40.67 -17.23 -22.64
C PRO A 860 -39.55 -17.03 -23.65
N ALA A 861 -39.51 -17.86 -24.70
CA ALA A 861 -38.48 -17.79 -25.74
C ALA A 861 -38.41 -16.39 -26.39
N THR A 862 -37.37 -15.62 -26.05
CA THR A 862 -36.98 -14.44 -26.81
C THR A 862 -36.37 -14.92 -28.12
N SER A 863 -37.00 -14.56 -29.25
CA SER A 863 -36.47 -14.83 -30.58
C SER A 863 -35.08 -14.23 -30.72
N THR A 864 -34.08 -15.07 -30.96
CA THR A 864 -32.70 -14.70 -31.29
C THR A 864 -32.66 -13.85 -32.56
N PRO A 865 -32.13 -12.61 -32.54
CA PRO A 865 -31.60 -12.00 -33.74
C PRO A 865 -30.22 -12.60 -34.03
N ILE A 866 -29.97 -12.83 -35.33
CA ILE A 866 -28.73 -13.38 -35.89
C ILE A 866 -27.51 -12.54 -35.45
N PRO A 867 -26.32 -13.14 -35.18
CA PRO A 867 -25.13 -12.37 -34.83
C PRO A 867 -24.69 -11.52 -36.02
N GLN A 868 -24.79 -10.18 -35.90
CA GLN A 868 -24.08 -9.28 -36.80
C GLN A 868 -22.68 -9.04 -36.25
N THR A 869 -21.69 -9.48 -37.02
CA THR A 869 -20.25 -9.22 -36.84
C THR A 869 -19.94 -7.76 -37.15
N THR A 870 -20.19 -6.87 -36.20
CA THR A 870 -19.54 -5.54 -36.09
C THR A 870 -19.65 -5.07 -34.65
N SER A 871 -18.52 -4.75 -34.00
CA SER A 871 -18.51 -4.11 -32.68
C SER A 871 -19.31 -2.80 -32.74
N PRO A 872 -20.32 -2.59 -31.86
CA PRO A 872 -21.01 -1.32 -31.80
C PRO A 872 -20.08 -0.22 -31.25
N SER A 873 -20.31 1.03 -31.67
CA SER A 873 -19.60 2.17 -31.10
C SER A 873 -20.13 2.49 -29.69
N VAL A 874 -19.26 3.02 -28.83
CA VAL A 874 -19.57 3.36 -27.41
C VAL A 874 -20.80 4.26 -27.30
N THR A 875 -21.02 5.14 -28.27
CA THR A 875 -22.13 6.11 -28.29
C THR A 875 -23.48 5.47 -28.62
N GLU A 876 -23.50 4.35 -29.36
CA GLU A 876 -24.72 3.62 -29.72
C GLU A 876 -25.16 2.65 -28.61
N ILE A 877 -24.20 2.22 -27.78
CA ILE A 877 -24.42 1.50 -26.53
C ILE A 877 -25.03 2.46 -25.48
N GLU A 878 -24.44 3.65 -25.26
CA GLU A 878 -24.97 4.65 -24.33
C GLU A 878 -26.39 5.14 -24.69
N ALA A 879 -26.69 5.33 -25.98
CA ALA A 879 -28.02 5.75 -26.43
C ALA A 879 -29.09 4.66 -26.26
N ARG A 880 -28.72 3.36 -26.40
CA ARG A 880 -29.61 2.22 -26.13
C ARG A 880 -29.74 1.93 -24.62
N LEU A 881 -28.73 2.26 -23.81
CA LEU A 881 -28.81 2.15 -22.36
C LEU A 881 -29.82 3.15 -21.76
N ASN A 882 -29.85 4.42 -22.18
CA ASN A 882 -30.79 5.40 -21.60
C ASN A 882 -32.29 5.19 -21.94
N THR A 883 -32.65 4.19 -22.74
CA THR A 883 -34.04 3.89 -23.12
C THR A 883 -34.56 2.52 -22.63
N MET A 884 -33.74 1.71 -21.95
CA MET A 884 -34.06 0.31 -21.64
C MET A 884 -34.17 -0.05 -20.15
N PHE A 885 -34.08 0.93 -19.24
CA PHE A 885 -34.10 0.65 -17.80
C PHE A 885 -35.16 1.46 -17.03
N PRO A 886 -35.68 0.95 -15.89
CA PRO A 886 -36.55 1.72 -15.03
C PRO A 886 -35.77 2.89 -14.42
N ALA A 887 -36.18 4.15 -14.67
CA ALA A 887 -35.47 5.36 -14.26
C ALA A 887 -35.11 5.41 -12.76
N TRP A 888 -35.92 4.79 -11.91
CA TRP A 888 -35.70 4.70 -10.46
C TRP A 888 -34.48 3.86 -10.06
N LEU A 889 -34.05 2.90 -10.88
CA LEU A 889 -32.80 2.19 -10.65
C LEU A 889 -31.61 3.13 -10.89
N TRP A 890 -31.82 4.32 -11.49
CA TRP A 890 -30.79 5.26 -11.90
C TRP A 890 -30.63 6.51 -11.05
N ASP A 891 -31.64 6.92 -10.29
CA ASP A 891 -31.61 8.18 -9.54
C ASP A 891 -31.79 8.00 -8.02
N PRO A 892 -30.94 8.63 -7.18
CA PRO A 892 -31.21 8.74 -5.75
C PRO A 892 -32.41 9.68 -5.49
N ILE A 893 -33.08 9.50 -4.34
CA ILE A 893 -34.18 10.37 -3.89
C ILE A 893 -33.71 11.84 -3.88
N PRO A 894 -34.31 12.75 -4.65
CA PRO A 894 -33.94 14.16 -4.61
C PRO A 894 -34.35 14.80 -3.26
N PRO A 895 -33.56 15.76 -2.72
CA PRO A 895 -34.00 16.55 -1.57
C PRO A 895 -35.23 17.37 -1.96
N ARG A 896 -36.39 17.10 -1.33
CA ARG A 896 -37.60 17.90 -1.57
C ARG A 896 -37.51 19.22 -0.82
N ILE A 897 -37.49 20.31 -1.60
CA ILE A 897 -37.83 21.65 -1.16
C ILE A 897 -39.32 21.64 -0.79
N PHE A 898 -39.66 22.00 0.45
CA PHE A 898 -41.04 22.31 0.80
C PHE A 898 -41.38 23.69 0.21
N GLU A 899 -41.87 23.73 -1.02
CA GLU A 899 -42.68 24.86 -1.48
C GLU A 899 -44.07 24.72 -0.85
N SER A 900 -44.36 25.64 0.07
CA SER A 900 -45.70 25.79 0.63
C SER A 900 -46.63 26.37 -0.44
N ASP A 901 -47.52 25.55 -0.97
CA ASP A 901 -48.55 26.00 -1.90
C ASP A 901 -49.58 26.93 -1.23
N GLY A 902 -49.82 28.07 -1.87
CA GLY A 902 -50.69 29.13 -1.39
C GLY A 902 -51.11 30.14 -2.46
N TYR A 903 -51.84 29.67 -3.47
CA TYR A 903 -52.94 30.37 -4.19
C TYR A 903 -52.67 31.41 -5.32
N HIS A 904 -53.09 31.00 -6.54
CA HIS A 904 -53.76 31.74 -7.64
C HIS A 904 -53.04 32.88 -8.40
N ARG A 905 -52.76 32.71 -9.71
CA ARG A 905 -53.62 32.98 -10.90
C ARG A 905 -52.77 33.12 -12.19
N GLY A 906 -53.20 32.45 -13.26
CA GLY A 906 -53.40 33.09 -14.57
C GLY A 906 -52.26 33.09 -15.61
N HIS A 907 -52.49 32.28 -16.65
CA HIS A 907 -52.37 32.60 -18.08
C HIS A 907 -51.03 32.48 -18.86
N HIS A 908 -51.14 31.69 -19.94
CA HIS A 908 -50.62 31.86 -21.32
C HIS A 908 -49.10 31.69 -21.56
N SER A 909 -48.65 30.56 -22.12
CA SER A 909 -48.59 30.16 -23.55
C SER A 909 -47.33 30.61 -24.29
N HIS A 910 -46.42 29.67 -24.61
CA HIS A 910 -45.99 29.32 -25.98
C HIS A 910 -44.66 28.54 -25.97
N SER A 911 -44.63 27.50 -26.80
CA SER A 911 -43.45 26.73 -27.27
C SER A 911 -42.92 27.38 -28.57
N PRO A 912 -41.93 26.82 -29.30
CA PRO A 912 -40.50 26.61 -29.01
C PRO A 912 -39.59 27.29 -30.09
N GLY A 913 -38.25 27.27 -29.94
CA GLY A 913 -37.38 27.70 -31.06
C GLY A 913 -35.86 27.69 -30.85
N HIS A 914 -35.23 26.56 -31.19
CA HIS A 914 -34.01 26.37 -32.00
C HIS A 914 -32.80 27.35 -32.01
N ARG A 915 -31.60 26.71 -32.03
CA ARG A 915 -30.29 27.08 -32.63
C ARG A 915 -29.47 28.13 -31.85
N HIS A 916 -28.13 28.11 -31.77
CA HIS A 916 -27.02 27.42 -32.43
C HIS A 916 -25.78 27.48 -31.49
N PHE A 917 -24.87 26.52 -31.62
CA PHE A 917 -23.44 26.55 -31.22
C PHE A 917 -22.72 27.84 -31.71
N PRO A 918 -21.59 28.27 -31.12
CA PRO A 918 -20.46 27.48 -30.58
C PRO A 918 -20.35 27.40 -29.06
#